data_AF-A0A972N489-F1
#
_entry.id   AF-A0A972N489-F1
#
_cell.length_a   1.000
_cell.length_b   1.000
_cell.length_c   1.000
_cell.angle_alpha   90.00
_cell.angle_beta   90.00
_cell.angle_gamma   90.00
#
_symmetry.space_group_name_H-M   'P 1'
#
loop_
_entity.id
_entity.type
_entity.pdbx_description
1 polymer ?
#
loop_
_entity_poly.entity_id
_entity_poly.type
_entity_poly.pdbx_seq_one_letter_code
_entity_poly.pdbx_strand_id
1 'polypeptide(L)'
;MIKKKELIFLSLFAAFSLLGEDDYDSYKIPDNLHSSTNYEAMKLLKIDELWKEPYNLSGEGVKVAVVDWGKVRVTHQEFQKNGRSRIHIMGKENEKQPYHPHATFLTGTIAAKGVNPKAKGAAENVEIYSYYAPEYSYARAVLQAYKDAGITLSNHAYLYTDTQYDGVYDEEAKFLDKVVYENPYLNVFMAGGNDRGHDGEGNYKQLKGPRTSKNVFTVAATMDNGNMIAPYSNRGPVNDGRIKPDFAVAGPGNSYLLSTGAHADDEYIVSGGTTSATARAIGSAALILEFYKKITGNDKIRHDILKALFVNTATDRGRKGPDYIFGFGTINPKDAVDTLWTIVSKKPLVQTGNVAKGEVREYEIDLQNDATLKATLVWVDPEGPAEIPNRPDTRKPTLVNDLDMWIERDGEVFYPFSLDPNDVEKEATAVTFNKVDNVEQIVIQNAPKGVYKLFVKAASLKTPSQDYALVTTNYAKPLKVVENGDSEEEFIKRYYENILNRDASKDEIDFWKSKLDSKEMTALDLAEFFFNSPEYKSQNDSLDKFLKKVYKVMLNRDPDKEGEEYWLNRLKNGTTTRDLIIYEFGFSDEFKDLCEKYGIEPFNTDNYLDAFIKRLYILVLGREYDPKGLNDWKEFLKTKKESASSIVKDFFFSDEFLSKNVNNEEFVKIAYLTILGREATDEEISYWSEKLSNNEESREDILNDFLSSEEFKELVKKYKIER
;
A
#
# COMPACT_ATOMS: atom_id res chain seq x y z
N MET A 1 6.01 -38.09 -45.21
CA MET A 1 6.85 -36.98 -45.75
C MET A 1 6.82 -35.69 -44.91
N ILE A 2 6.34 -35.73 -43.65
CA ILE A 2 6.21 -34.55 -42.76
C ILE A 2 7.11 -34.70 -41.51
N LYS A 3 8.33 -35.23 -41.65
CA LYS A 3 9.28 -35.38 -40.51
C LYS A 3 10.67 -34.78 -40.73
N LYS A 4 10.90 -34.14 -41.88
CA LYS A 4 12.20 -33.52 -42.21
C LYS A 4 12.18 -31.99 -42.18
N LYS A 5 11.00 -31.34 -42.24
CA LYS A 5 10.87 -29.87 -42.18
C LYS A 5 10.89 -29.31 -40.76
N GLU A 6 10.34 -30.03 -39.77
CA GLU A 6 10.38 -29.62 -38.36
C GLU A 6 11.77 -29.80 -37.74
N LEU A 7 12.53 -30.83 -38.15
CA LEU A 7 13.91 -31.02 -37.69
C LEU A 7 14.87 -29.91 -38.17
N ILE A 8 14.62 -29.33 -39.35
CA ILE A 8 15.40 -28.20 -39.88
C ILE A 8 15.03 -26.90 -39.14
N PHE A 9 13.78 -26.78 -38.65
CA PHE A 9 13.32 -25.64 -37.86
C PHE A 9 13.91 -25.62 -36.44
N LEU A 10 14.11 -26.80 -35.83
CA LEU A 10 14.78 -26.94 -34.54
C LEU A 10 16.31 -26.82 -34.63
N SER A 11 16.93 -27.25 -35.75
CA SER A 11 18.39 -27.13 -35.92
C SER A 11 18.87 -25.70 -36.22
N LEU A 12 18.00 -24.82 -36.70
CA LEU A 12 18.29 -23.38 -36.86
C LEU A 12 18.29 -22.63 -35.52
N PHE A 13 17.60 -23.15 -34.50
CA PHE A 13 17.71 -22.65 -33.13
C PHE A 13 19.08 -22.98 -32.52
N ALA A 14 19.63 -24.15 -32.82
CA ALA A 14 20.95 -24.58 -32.36
C ALA A 14 22.12 -23.73 -32.91
N ALA A 15 21.95 -23.08 -34.05
CA ALA A 15 22.99 -22.19 -34.58
C ALA A 15 23.04 -20.82 -33.86
N PHE A 16 21.91 -20.31 -33.38
CA PHE A 16 21.90 -18.97 -32.74
C PHE A 16 22.27 -19.00 -31.25
N SER A 17 22.19 -20.17 -30.59
CA SER A 17 22.46 -20.32 -29.14
C SER A 17 23.79 -21.01 -28.79
N LEU A 18 24.53 -21.56 -29.75
CA LEU A 18 25.83 -22.26 -29.53
C LEU A 18 27.04 -21.60 -30.19
N LEU A 19 26.88 -20.49 -30.91
CA LEU A 19 27.97 -19.91 -31.68
C LEU A 19 28.66 -18.79 -30.91
N GLY A 20 29.73 -19.18 -30.21
CA GLY A 20 30.79 -18.26 -29.81
C GLY A 20 31.46 -17.64 -31.03
N GLU A 21 31.82 -16.36 -30.90
CA GLU A 21 32.66 -15.45 -31.74
C GLU A 21 32.71 -15.55 -33.28
N ASP A 22 32.40 -16.66 -33.95
CA ASP A 22 32.79 -16.90 -35.35
C ASP A 22 31.65 -17.18 -36.36
N ASP A 23 30.37 -17.30 -35.97
CA ASP A 23 29.28 -17.67 -36.93
C ASP A 23 28.10 -16.67 -37.00
N TYR A 24 28.34 -15.38 -36.74
CA TYR A 24 27.39 -14.31 -37.10
C TYR A 24 27.40 -13.96 -38.61
N ASP A 25 27.93 -14.83 -39.46
CA ASP A 25 28.01 -14.60 -40.91
C ASP A 25 26.64 -14.80 -41.59
N SER A 26 25.95 -13.68 -41.79
CA SER A 26 25.01 -13.41 -42.90
C SER A 26 23.90 -14.43 -43.18
N TYR A 27 22.76 -14.33 -42.47
CA TYR A 27 21.51 -14.89 -42.98
C TYR A 27 20.70 -13.84 -43.74
N LYS A 28 20.76 -13.90 -45.08
CA LYS A 28 19.78 -13.26 -45.97
C LYS A 28 18.38 -13.79 -45.64
N ILE A 29 17.40 -12.88 -45.62
CA ILE A 29 15.98 -13.16 -45.41
C ILE A 29 15.55 -14.31 -46.35
N PRO A 30 15.14 -15.48 -45.83
CA PRO A 30 14.52 -16.50 -46.66
C PRO A 30 13.15 -15.98 -47.13
N ASP A 31 12.86 -16.06 -48.43
CA ASP A 31 11.64 -15.51 -49.08
C ASP A 31 10.30 -16.04 -48.52
N ASN A 32 10.35 -17.00 -47.60
CA ASN A 32 9.26 -17.80 -47.09
C ASN A 32 9.08 -17.73 -45.56
N LEU A 33 9.79 -16.82 -44.87
CA LEU A 33 9.57 -16.52 -43.46
C LEU A 33 8.63 -15.32 -43.30
N HIS A 34 7.52 -15.52 -42.59
CA HIS A 34 6.66 -14.44 -42.10
C HIS A 34 7.48 -13.56 -41.13
N SER A 35 8.22 -12.58 -41.61
CA SER A 35 8.93 -11.61 -40.76
C SER A 35 7.94 -10.53 -40.31
N SER A 36 7.81 -10.33 -39.00
CA SER A 36 7.18 -9.13 -38.47
C SER A 36 8.23 -8.00 -38.52
N THR A 37 7.87 -6.87 -39.12
CA THR A 37 8.78 -5.72 -39.14
C THR A 37 8.85 -5.10 -37.74
N ASN A 38 9.94 -4.42 -37.40
CA ASN A 38 10.03 -3.73 -36.10
C ASN A 38 8.87 -2.75 -35.92
N TYR A 39 8.53 -2.03 -36.98
CA TYR A 39 7.40 -1.10 -36.99
C TYR A 39 6.05 -1.75 -36.68
N GLU A 40 5.70 -2.88 -37.32
CA GLU A 40 4.45 -3.59 -37.01
C GLU A 40 4.45 -4.12 -35.58
N ALA A 41 5.60 -4.55 -35.08
CA ALA A 41 5.77 -4.98 -33.70
C ALA A 41 5.54 -3.84 -32.69
N MET A 42 5.88 -2.59 -33.04
CA MET A 42 5.58 -1.41 -32.21
C MET A 42 4.07 -1.10 -32.13
N LYS A 43 3.31 -1.39 -33.19
CA LYS A 43 1.84 -1.19 -33.19
C LYS A 43 1.12 -2.11 -32.21
N LEU A 44 1.62 -3.33 -32.01
CA LEU A 44 1.08 -4.24 -31.00
C LEU A 44 1.20 -3.68 -29.57
N LEU A 45 2.18 -2.80 -29.36
CA LEU A 45 2.40 -2.07 -28.12
C LEU A 45 1.76 -0.67 -28.16
N LYS A 46 1.00 -0.35 -29.22
CA LYS A 46 0.40 0.98 -29.46
C LYS A 46 1.41 2.14 -29.41
N ILE A 47 2.69 1.86 -29.64
CA ILE A 47 3.74 2.88 -29.65
C ILE A 47 3.56 3.84 -30.84
N ASP A 48 2.97 3.37 -31.94
CA ASP A 48 2.73 4.22 -33.09
C ASP A 48 1.67 5.31 -32.85
N GLU A 49 0.81 5.13 -31.84
CA GLU A 49 -0.09 6.17 -31.35
C GLU A 49 0.66 7.25 -30.55
N LEU A 50 1.69 6.86 -29.79
CA LEU A 50 2.53 7.77 -29.02
C LEU A 50 3.42 8.68 -29.89
N TRP A 51 3.75 8.24 -31.11
CA TRP A 51 4.49 9.07 -32.08
C TRP A 51 3.66 10.22 -32.66
N LYS A 52 2.33 10.19 -32.51
CA LYS A 52 1.39 11.13 -33.13
C LYS A 52 0.86 12.11 -32.09
N GLU A 53 0.20 13.16 -32.56
CA GLU A 53 -0.64 14.02 -31.72
C GLU A 53 -1.66 13.18 -30.93
N PRO A 54 -1.94 13.49 -29.64
CA PRO A 54 -1.45 14.65 -28.89
C PRO A 54 -0.10 14.46 -28.17
N TYR A 55 0.53 13.29 -28.25
CA TYR A 55 1.70 12.95 -27.42
C TYR A 55 3.02 13.41 -28.04
N ASN A 56 3.20 13.21 -29.35
CA ASN A 56 4.40 13.53 -30.13
C ASN A 56 5.70 13.09 -29.42
N LEU A 57 5.75 11.82 -29.02
CA LEU A 57 6.89 11.24 -28.33
C LEU A 57 7.85 10.61 -29.35
N SER A 58 9.14 10.73 -29.11
CA SER A 58 10.20 10.15 -29.94
C SER A 58 11.41 9.67 -29.14
N GLY A 59 11.42 9.85 -27.81
CA GLY A 59 12.56 9.62 -26.93
C GLY A 59 13.54 10.79 -26.87
N GLU A 60 13.18 11.96 -27.40
CA GLU A 60 14.05 13.13 -27.41
C GLU A 60 14.46 13.54 -25.97
N GLY A 61 15.75 13.79 -25.77
CA GLY A 61 16.29 14.18 -24.47
C GLY A 61 16.33 13.06 -23.42
N VAL A 62 16.07 11.80 -23.82
CA VAL A 62 16.23 10.61 -22.99
C VAL A 62 17.50 9.86 -23.37
N LYS A 63 18.21 9.36 -22.36
CA LYS A 63 19.43 8.56 -22.51
C LYS A 63 19.16 7.13 -22.07
N VAL A 64 19.64 6.18 -22.86
CA VAL A 64 19.52 4.75 -22.58
C VAL A 64 20.89 4.10 -22.68
N ALA A 65 21.25 3.31 -21.68
CA ALA A 65 22.44 2.46 -21.76
C ALA A 65 22.06 1.14 -22.43
N VAL A 66 22.75 0.80 -23.51
CA VAL A 66 22.69 -0.55 -24.10
C VAL A 66 23.99 -1.22 -23.74
N VAL A 67 23.92 -2.14 -22.79
CA VAL A 67 25.07 -2.93 -22.40
C VAL A 67 25.00 -4.22 -23.23
N ASP A 68 26.06 -4.54 -23.96
CA ASP A 68 26.14 -5.74 -24.82
C ASP A 68 27.59 -6.28 -24.94
N TRP A 69 27.80 -7.28 -25.80
CA TRP A 69 29.07 -7.98 -26.02
C TRP A 69 30.04 -7.26 -26.95
N GLY A 70 29.65 -6.13 -27.52
CA GLY A 70 30.56 -5.38 -28.37
C GLY A 70 29.99 -4.07 -28.85
N LYS A 71 30.74 -3.45 -29.76
CA LYS A 71 30.53 -2.08 -30.17
C LYS A 71 29.35 -1.98 -31.13
N VAL A 72 28.50 -0.98 -30.95
CA VAL A 72 27.43 -0.68 -31.91
C VAL A 72 28.02 -0.03 -33.17
N ARG A 73 27.51 -0.36 -34.36
CA ARG A 73 27.84 0.35 -35.61
C ARG A 73 27.28 1.77 -35.61
N VAL A 74 27.97 2.70 -34.94
CA VAL A 74 27.50 4.09 -34.79
C VAL A 74 27.37 4.84 -36.12
N THR A 75 28.02 4.38 -37.19
CA THR A 75 27.95 4.95 -38.55
C THR A 75 26.70 4.53 -39.32
N HIS A 76 25.93 3.56 -38.81
CA HIS A 76 24.73 3.09 -39.48
C HIS A 76 23.77 4.25 -39.77
N GLN A 77 23.17 4.27 -40.96
CA GLN A 77 22.36 5.37 -41.48
C GLN A 77 21.17 5.69 -40.57
N GLU A 78 20.61 4.66 -39.93
CA GLU A 78 19.49 4.76 -38.98
C GLU A 78 19.83 5.57 -37.71
N PHE A 79 21.12 5.67 -37.38
CA PHE A 79 21.60 6.34 -36.17
C PHE A 79 22.03 7.78 -36.40
N GLN A 80 22.15 8.21 -37.67
CA GLN A 80 22.59 9.56 -38.02
C GLN A 80 21.47 10.59 -37.89
N LYS A 81 21.73 11.68 -37.15
CA LYS A 81 20.92 12.90 -37.09
C LYS A 81 21.83 14.10 -37.39
N ASN A 82 21.52 14.83 -38.47
CA ASN A 82 22.32 16.00 -38.92
C ASN A 82 23.83 15.70 -39.09
N GLY A 83 24.17 14.53 -39.65
CA GLY A 83 25.55 14.11 -39.89
C GLY A 83 26.34 13.68 -38.65
N ARG A 84 25.67 13.49 -37.50
CA ARG A 84 26.26 12.93 -36.28
C ARG A 84 25.45 11.74 -35.80
N SER A 85 26.12 10.75 -35.21
CA SER A 85 25.43 9.63 -34.58
C SER A 85 24.79 10.05 -33.26
N ARG A 86 23.61 9.51 -32.96
CA ARG A 86 22.98 9.57 -31.63
C ARG A 86 23.44 8.45 -30.70
N ILE A 87 24.35 7.60 -31.18
CA ILE A 87 24.88 6.45 -30.45
C ILE A 87 26.30 6.76 -30.04
N HIS A 88 26.57 6.62 -28.75
CA HIS A 88 27.83 6.94 -28.11
C HIS A 88 28.49 5.64 -27.64
N ILE A 89 29.74 5.39 -28.03
CA ILE A 89 30.50 4.25 -27.52
C ILE A 89 31.18 4.66 -26.22
N MET A 90 30.97 3.89 -25.16
CA MET A 90 31.42 4.22 -23.81
C MET A 90 32.44 3.21 -23.30
N GLY A 91 33.48 3.71 -22.65
CA GLY A 91 34.54 2.92 -22.04
C GLY A 91 35.63 2.49 -23.03
N LYS A 92 36.88 2.61 -22.61
CA LYS A 92 38.07 2.26 -23.41
C LYS A 92 38.10 0.80 -23.86
N GLU A 93 37.44 -0.09 -23.13
CA GLU A 93 37.33 -1.50 -23.51
C GLU A 93 36.36 -1.67 -24.68
N ASN A 94 35.20 -1.02 -24.64
CA ASN A 94 34.22 -1.09 -25.73
C ASN A 94 34.76 -0.48 -27.03
N GLU A 95 35.52 0.62 -26.94
CA GLU A 95 36.17 1.24 -28.10
C GLU A 95 37.04 0.25 -28.89
N LYS A 96 37.69 -0.70 -28.20
CA LYS A 96 38.55 -1.73 -28.78
C LYS A 96 37.78 -2.90 -29.38
N GLN A 97 36.52 -3.10 -29.01
CA GLN A 97 35.71 -4.21 -29.51
C GLN A 97 35.35 -4.01 -30.99
N PRO A 98 35.19 -5.11 -31.76
CA PRO A 98 34.64 -5.05 -33.10
C PRO A 98 33.17 -4.59 -33.07
N TYR A 99 32.66 -4.17 -34.23
CA TYR A 99 31.23 -3.92 -34.37
C TYR A 99 30.46 -5.24 -34.23
N HIS A 100 29.49 -5.27 -33.33
CA HIS A 100 28.78 -6.48 -32.97
C HIS A 100 27.34 -6.48 -33.52
N PRO A 101 26.92 -7.51 -34.28
CA PRO A 101 25.56 -7.61 -34.83
C PRO A 101 24.47 -7.54 -33.78
N HIS A 102 24.61 -8.27 -32.66
CA HIS A 102 23.62 -8.27 -31.58
C HIS A 102 23.42 -6.89 -30.94
N ALA A 103 24.50 -6.25 -30.46
CA ALA A 103 24.48 -4.89 -29.92
C ALA A 103 23.84 -3.87 -30.89
N THR A 104 24.22 -3.97 -32.16
CA THR A 104 23.71 -3.06 -33.21
C THR A 104 22.23 -3.31 -33.48
N PHE A 105 21.81 -4.56 -33.58
CA PHE A 105 20.41 -4.96 -33.77
C PHE A 105 19.49 -4.44 -32.66
N LEU A 106 19.91 -4.56 -31.40
CA LEU A 106 19.16 -4.05 -30.26
C LEU A 106 19.06 -2.54 -30.27
N THR A 107 20.18 -1.89 -30.58
CA THR A 107 20.23 -0.44 -30.71
C THR A 107 19.29 0.06 -31.81
N GLY A 108 19.21 -0.64 -32.94
CA GLY A 108 18.23 -0.38 -34.00
C GLY A 108 16.79 -0.58 -33.55
N THR A 109 16.53 -1.65 -32.79
CA THR A 109 15.19 -1.98 -32.28
C THR A 109 14.64 -0.85 -31.41
N ILE A 110 15.52 -0.21 -30.64
CA ILE A 110 15.21 0.92 -29.77
C ILE A 110 15.16 2.23 -30.59
N ALA A 111 16.21 2.55 -31.34
CA ALA A 111 16.54 3.91 -31.72
C ALA A 111 16.63 4.17 -33.24
N ALA A 112 16.38 3.18 -34.11
CA ALA A 112 16.45 3.41 -35.55
C ALA A 112 15.48 4.51 -36.00
N LYS A 113 15.96 5.49 -36.79
CA LYS A 113 15.15 6.65 -37.19
C LYS A 113 14.09 6.35 -38.25
N GLY A 114 14.14 5.18 -38.87
CA GLY A 114 13.21 4.75 -39.90
C GLY A 114 13.60 5.18 -41.33
N VAL A 115 14.89 5.22 -41.66
CA VAL A 115 15.34 5.31 -43.07
C VAL A 115 14.69 4.19 -43.87
N ASN A 116 14.75 2.98 -43.32
CA ASN A 116 13.87 1.90 -43.68
C ASN A 116 12.66 1.93 -42.73
N PRO A 117 11.46 2.29 -43.21
CA PRO A 117 10.28 2.39 -42.35
C PRO A 117 9.94 1.11 -41.60
N LYS A 118 10.32 -0.06 -42.16
CA LYS A 118 10.09 -1.38 -41.54
C LYS A 118 10.99 -1.61 -40.32
N ALA A 119 12.16 -0.99 -40.26
CA ALA A 119 13.13 -1.14 -39.18
C ALA A 119 13.01 -0.05 -38.11
N LYS A 120 12.09 0.92 -38.27
CA LYS A 120 11.92 2.05 -37.35
C LYS A 120 11.84 1.58 -35.89
N GLY A 121 12.69 2.17 -35.04
CA GLY A 121 12.79 1.89 -33.61
C GLY A 121 11.64 2.49 -32.81
N ALA A 122 11.48 2.04 -31.56
CA ALA A 122 10.48 2.56 -30.64
C ALA A 122 10.63 4.07 -30.36
N ALA A 123 11.86 4.53 -30.17
CA ALA A 123 12.20 5.87 -29.70
C ALA A 123 13.29 6.46 -30.62
N GLU A 124 12.87 6.94 -31.78
CA GLU A 124 13.74 7.37 -32.88
C GLU A 124 14.68 8.56 -32.59
N ASN A 125 14.51 9.29 -31.48
CA ASN A 125 15.34 10.42 -31.06
C ASN A 125 16.08 10.17 -29.75
N VAL A 126 15.96 8.98 -29.15
CA VAL A 126 16.71 8.62 -27.95
C VAL A 126 18.22 8.63 -28.22
N GLU A 127 18.99 9.00 -27.20
CA GLU A 127 20.45 8.84 -27.20
C GLU A 127 20.81 7.51 -26.58
N ILE A 128 21.65 6.74 -27.27
CA ILE A 128 22.10 5.43 -26.78
C ILE A 128 23.55 5.53 -26.38
N TYR A 129 23.86 5.01 -25.20
CA TYR A 129 25.21 4.88 -24.70
C TYR A 129 25.53 3.39 -24.64
N SER A 130 26.34 2.94 -25.59
CA SER A 130 26.74 1.55 -25.70
C SER A 130 27.89 1.26 -24.76
N TYR A 131 27.71 0.27 -23.89
CA TYR A 131 28.73 -0.25 -22.99
C TYR A 131 29.06 -1.69 -23.35
N TYR A 132 30.33 -2.05 -23.19
CA TYR A 132 30.78 -3.43 -23.22
C TYR A 132 30.80 -3.97 -21.80
N ALA A 133 30.16 -5.11 -21.56
CA ALA A 133 30.27 -5.81 -20.29
C ALA A 133 30.56 -7.29 -20.52
N PRO A 134 31.65 -7.83 -19.95
CA PRO A 134 31.89 -9.28 -19.94
C PRO A 134 30.89 -9.99 -19.01
N GLU A 135 30.74 -11.30 -19.22
CA GLU A 135 29.79 -12.26 -18.62
C GLU A 135 29.50 -12.20 -17.11
N TYR A 136 30.27 -11.47 -16.29
CA TYR A 136 30.17 -11.50 -14.82
C TYR A 136 30.24 -10.12 -14.16
N SER A 137 29.79 -9.07 -14.84
CA SER A 137 29.89 -7.69 -14.31
C SER A 137 28.61 -6.85 -14.49
N TYR A 138 27.43 -7.48 -14.41
CA TYR A 138 26.15 -6.87 -14.80
C TYR A 138 25.77 -5.66 -13.95
N ALA A 139 25.74 -5.81 -12.62
CA ALA A 139 25.45 -4.69 -11.71
C ALA A 139 26.54 -3.60 -11.78
N ARG A 140 27.79 -3.98 -12.09
CA ARG A 140 28.87 -3.01 -12.29
C ARG A 140 28.66 -2.19 -13.55
N ALA A 141 28.20 -2.80 -14.64
CA ALA A 141 27.90 -2.11 -15.88
C ALA A 141 26.75 -1.11 -15.72
N VAL A 142 25.69 -1.48 -14.99
CA VAL A 142 24.61 -0.56 -14.59
C VAL A 142 25.18 0.64 -13.84
N LEU A 143 25.98 0.39 -12.80
CA LEU A 143 26.55 1.44 -11.96
C LEU A 143 27.53 2.33 -12.74
N GLN A 144 28.29 1.75 -13.66
CA GLN A 144 29.22 2.48 -14.53
C GLN A 144 28.45 3.43 -15.45
N ALA A 145 27.39 2.96 -16.11
CA ALA A 145 26.54 3.79 -16.95
C ALA A 145 25.91 4.97 -16.20
N TYR A 146 25.47 4.71 -14.96
CA TYR A 146 24.95 5.76 -14.09
C TYR A 146 26.03 6.79 -13.72
N LYS A 147 27.22 6.35 -13.32
CA LYS A 147 28.33 7.22 -12.90
C LYS A 147 28.89 8.07 -14.06
N ASP A 148 29.02 7.49 -15.25
CA ASP A 148 29.65 8.16 -16.39
C ASP A 148 28.75 9.21 -17.03
N ALA A 149 27.44 8.94 -17.10
CA ALA A 149 26.53 9.74 -17.93
C ALA A 149 25.19 10.06 -17.28
N GLY A 150 24.98 9.67 -16.01
CA GLY A 150 23.75 9.90 -15.27
C GLY A 150 22.56 9.09 -15.80
N ILE A 151 22.81 7.99 -16.50
CA ILE A 151 21.80 7.22 -17.23
C ILE A 151 20.97 6.39 -16.25
N THR A 152 19.65 6.50 -16.37
CA THR A 152 18.67 5.83 -15.50
C THR A 152 17.92 4.69 -16.18
N LEU A 153 17.97 4.55 -17.50
CA LEU A 153 17.38 3.44 -18.24
C LEU A 153 18.50 2.57 -18.83
N SER A 154 18.50 1.26 -18.55
CA SER A 154 19.52 0.35 -19.09
C SER A 154 18.94 -0.98 -19.58
N ASN A 155 19.41 -1.41 -20.74
CA ASN A 155 19.04 -2.69 -21.38
C ASN A 155 20.17 -3.69 -21.19
N HIS A 156 19.80 -4.90 -20.74
CA HIS A 156 20.69 -6.02 -20.50
C HIS A 156 20.08 -7.29 -21.10
N ALA A 157 20.77 -7.92 -22.03
CA ALA A 157 20.23 -9.07 -22.75
C ALA A 157 21.32 -10.08 -23.11
N TYR A 158 21.85 -10.72 -22.07
CA TYR A 158 23.01 -11.61 -22.14
C TYR A 158 22.63 -13.06 -21.91
N LEU A 159 23.56 -13.98 -22.19
CA LEU A 159 23.41 -15.40 -21.92
C LEU A 159 23.77 -15.74 -20.47
N TYR A 160 23.10 -16.73 -19.90
CA TYR A 160 23.46 -17.34 -18.62
C TYR A 160 23.02 -18.80 -18.70
N THR A 161 23.95 -19.71 -19.02
CA THR A 161 23.61 -21.08 -19.42
C THR A 161 23.71 -22.10 -18.29
N ASP A 162 24.30 -21.72 -17.15
CA ASP A 162 24.54 -22.65 -16.05
C ASP A 162 23.25 -22.94 -15.24
N THR A 163 22.79 -24.19 -15.33
CA THR A 163 21.52 -24.66 -14.75
C THR A 163 21.55 -24.78 -13.22
N GLN A 164 22.74 -24.74 -12.59
CA GLN A 164 22.81 -24.72 -11.11
C GLN A 164 22.17 -23.48 -10.48
N TYR A 165 21.94 -22.45 -11.30
CA TYR A 165 21.34 -21.17 -10.92
C TYR A 165 19.85 -21.05 -11.28
N ASP A 166 19.22 -22.12 -11.72
CA ASP A 166 17.79 -22.15 -12.05
C ASP A 166 16.92 -21.69 -10.86
N GLY A 167 16.25 -20.54 -11.05
CA GLY A 167 15.40 -19.90 -10.06
C GLY A 167 16.17 -19.27 -8.89
N VAL A 168 17.50 -19.31 -8.87
CA VAL A 168 18.30 -18.88 -7.72
C VAL A 168 18.40 -17.35 -7.68
N TYR A 169 18.10 -16.77 -6.51
CA TYR A 169 18.49 -15.40 -6.17
C TYR A 169 19.93 -15.41 -5.66
N ASP A 170 20.90 -15.22 -6.56
CA ASP A 170 22.33 -15.35 -6.26
C ASP A 170 22.97 -14.03 -5.79
N GLU A 171 24.29 -14.03 -5.58
CA GLU A 171 25.02 -12.83 -5.16
C GLU A 171 25.01 -11.71 -6.21
N GLU A 172 24.83 -12.03 -7.50
CA GLU A 172 24.70 -11.01 -8.54
C GLU A 172 23.31 -10.34 -8.48
N ALA A 173 22.24 -11.13 -8.32
CA ALA A 173 20.89 -10.61 -8.12
C ALA A 173 20.82 -9.72 -6.87
N LYS A 174 21.43 -10.18 -5.79
CA LYS A 174 21.56 -9.41 -4.54
C LYS A 174 22.34 -8.11 -4.72
N PHE A 175 23.45 -8.14 -5.42
CA PHE A 175 24.23 -6.93 -5.65
C PHE A 175 23.49 -5.94 -6.56
N LEU A 176 22.74 -6.43 -7.55
CA LEU A 176 21.92 -5.58 -8.40
C LEU A 176 20.74 -4.95 -7.63
N ASP A 177 20.06 -5.71 -6.77
CA ASP A 177 19.01 -5.17 -5.89
C ASP A 177 19.56 -4.07 -4.99
N LYS A 178 20.74 -4.25 -4.41
CA LYS A 178 21.43 -3.23 -3.63
C LYS A 178 21.70 -1.96 -4.45
N VAL A 179 22.24 -2.11 -5.67
CA VAL A 179 22.55 -0.98 -6.54
C VAL A 179 21.29 -0.16 -6.87
N VAL A 180 20.18 -0.82 -7.17
CA VAL A 180 18.90 -0.15 -7.45
C VAL A 180 18.27 0.43 -6.18
N TYR A 181 18.38 -0.24 -5.03
CA TYR A 181 17.91 0.27 -3.75
C TYR A 181 18.63 1.56 -3.34
N GLU A 182 19.96 1.60 -3.45
CA GLU A 182 20.77 2.79 -3.17
C GLU A 182 20.57 3.91 -4.22
N ASN A 183 20.04 3.57 -5.40
CA ASN A 183 19.82 4.50 -6.51
C ASN A 183 18.43 4.24 -7.14
N PRO A 184 17.32 4.61 -6.47
CA PRO A 184 15.97 4.17 -6.82
C PRO A 184 15.42 4.75 -8.14
N TYR A 185 16.23 5.51 -8.89
CA TYR A 185 15.93 5.98 -10.24
C TYR A 185 16.49 5.05 -11.32
N LEU A 186 17.26 4.02 -10.96
CA LEU A 186 17.79 3.05 -11.91
C LEU A 186 16.68 2.07 -12.33
N ASN A 187 16.40 2.06 -13.63
CA ASN A 187 15.45 1.16 -14.27
C ASN A 187 16.23 0.20 -15.17
N VAL A 188 16.41 -1.02 -14.66
CA VAL A 188 17.23 -2.06 -15.28
C VAL A 188 16.32 -3.08 -15.94
N PHE A 189 16.33 -3.11 -17.27
CA PHE A 189 15.55 -4.05 -18.08
C PHE A 189 16.42 -5.24 -18.45
N MET A 190 15.97 -6.43 -18.06
CA MET A 190 16.69 -7.69 -18.20
C MET A 190 15.89 -8.66 -19.06
N ALA A 191 16.51 -9.22 -20.10
CA ALA A 191 15.90 -10.29 -20.87
C ALA A 191 15.71 -11.55 -20.02
N GLY A 192 14.51 -12.15 -20.09
CA GLY A 192 14.14 -13.34 -19.33
C GLY A 192 14.96 -14.60 -19.67
N GLY A 193 15.58 -14.67 -20.85
CA GLY A 193 16.31 -15.86 -21.29
C GLY A 193 15.51 -16.73 -22.26
N ASN A 194 16.22 -17.58 -23.02
CA ASN A 194 15.67 -18.32 -24.17
C ASN A 194 15.94 -19.84 -24.10
N ASP A 195 16.17 -20.37 -22.90
CA ASP A 195 16.68 -21.74 -22.69
C ASP A 195 15.54 -22.79 -22.65
N ARG A 196 14.27 -22.36 -22.68
CA ARG A 196 13.13 -23.27 -22.56
C ARG A 196 13.05 -24.27 -23.72
N GLY A 197 13.08 -25.56 -23.37
CA GLY A 197 12.97 -26.68 -24.31
C GLY A 197 14.32 -27.29 -24.73
N HIS A 198 15.43 -26.86 -24.12
CA HIS A 198 16.75 -27.46 -24.31
C HIS A 198 17.05 -28.56 -23.26
N ASP A 199 17.70 -29.64 -23.70
CA ASP A 199 18.37 -30.74 -22.98
C ASP A 199 17.95 -31.01 -21.51
N GLY A 200 16.76 -31.55 -21.30
CA GLY A 200 16.37 -32.12 -20.00
C GLY A 200 16.05 -31.09 -18.90
N GLU A 201 16.02 -29.80 -19.24
CA GLU A 201 15.61 -28.73 -18.33
C GLU A 201 14.08 -28.74 -18.07
N GLY A 202 13.69 -28.38 -16.85
CA GLY A 202 12.29 -28.29 -16.44
C GLY A 202 11.52 -27.18 -17.17
N ASN A 203 10.19 -27.25 -17.18
CA ASN A 203 9.32 -26.24 -17.83
C ASN A 203 9.22 -24.90 -17.09
N TYR A 204 9.76 -24.79 -15.87
CA TYR A 204 9.65 -23.66 -14.94
C TYR A 204 10.95 -23.52 -14.15
N LYS A 205 11.14 -22.39 -13.47
CA LYS A 205 12.34 -22.01 -12.70
C LYS A 205 13.61 -21.81 -13.54
N GLN A 206 13.49 -21.23 -14.72
CA GLN A 206 14.61 -21.11 -15.66
C GLN A 206 15.28 -19.73 -15.65
N LEU A 207 14.90 -18.87 -14.71
CA LEU A 207 15.48 -17.53 -14.56
C LEU A 207 16.73 -17.63 -13.70
N LYS A 208 17.84 -17.07 -14.20
CA LYS A 208 19.18 -17.21 -13.61
C LYS A 208 19.83 -15.86 -13.37
N GLY A 209 20.67 -15.77 -12.33
CA GLY A 209 21.47 -14.59 -12.01
C GLY A 209 20.62 -13.33 -11.84
N PRO A 210 21.00 -12.18 -12.44
CA PRO A 210 20.34 -10.90 -12.20
C PRO A 210 18.86 -10.84 -12.66
N ARG A 211 18.37 -11.84 -13.40
CA ARG A 211 16.94 -11.96 -13.80
C ARG A 211 16.02 -12.25 -12.63
N THR A 212 16.55 -12.80 -11.53
CA THR A 212 15.79 -13.13 -10.31
C THR A 212 15.79 -11.98 -9.29
N SER A 213 16.46 -10.86 -9.56
CA SER A 213 16.46 -9.66 -8.71
C SER A 213 15.04 -9.11 -8.51
N LYS A 214 14.74 -8.54 -7.33
CA LYS A 214 13.44 -7.92 -7.01
C LYS A 214 13.24 -6.60 -7.76
N ASN A 215 14.29 -5.79 -7.84
CA ASN A 215 14.29 -4.40 -8.31
C ASN A 215 14.73 -4.26 -9.77
N VAL A 216 14.32 -5.19 -10.62
CA VAL A 216 14.56 -5.14 -12.09
C VAL A 216 13.26 -5.39 -12.85
N PHE A 217 13.28 -5.08 -14.14
CA PHE A 217 12.24 -5.42 -15.11
C PHE A 217 12.70 -6.66 -15.89
N THR A 218 12.31 -7.84 -15.45
CA THR A 218 12.57 -9.12 -16.14
C THR A 218 11.50 -9.34 -17.21
N VAL A 219 11.94 -9.43 -18.47
CA VAL A 219 11.06 -9.36 -19.64
C VAL A 219 10.94 -10.69 -20.37
N ALA A 220 9.72 -11.20 -20.49
CA ALA A 220 9.38 -12.35 -21.34
C ALA A 220 9.13 -11.92 -22.79
N ALA A 221 9.21 -12.89 -23.71
CA ALA A 221 8.82 -12.70 -25.10
C ALA A 221 7.53 -13.46 -25.41
N THR A 222 6.58 -12.79 -26.06
CA THR A 222 5.45 -13.47 -26.71
C THR A 222 5.76 -13.80 -28.17
N MET A 223 4.86 -14.54 -28.80
CA MET A 223 4.73 -14.61 -30.24
C MET A 223 4.42 -13.23 -30.84
N ASP A 224 4.59 -13.12 -32.15
CA ASP A 224 4.30 -11.92 -32.95
C ASP A 224 2.84 -11.46 -32.89
N ASN A 225 1.92 -12.30 -32.44
CA ASN A 225 0.53 -11.92 -32.19
C ASN A 225 0.27 -11.28 -30.81
N GLY A 226 1.28 -11.22 -29.94
CA GLY A 226 1.14 -10.67 -28.58
C GLY A 226 0.29 -11.50 -27.60
N ASN A 227 -0.33 -12.59 -28.05
CA ASN A 227 -1.35 -13.34 -27.28
C ASN A 227 -0.81 -14.65 -26.68
N MET A 228 0.27 -15.20 -27.24
CA MET A 228 0.85 -16.48 -26.82
C MET A 228 2.30 -16.28 -26.39
N ILE A 229 2.75 -16.94 -25.34
CA ILE A 229 4.17 -16.86 -24.95
C ILE A 229 5.04 -17.53 -26.03
N ALA A 230 6.23 -17.00 -26.27
CA ALA A 230 7.18 -17.62 -27.20
C ALA A 230 7.67 -18.97 -26.63
N PRO A 231 7.86 -20.01 -27.47
CA PRO A 231 8.27 -21.33 -27.01
C PRO A 231 9.56 -21.34 -26.19
N TYR A 232 10.53 -20.50 -26.53
CA TYR A 232 11.83 -20.42 -25.86
C TYR A 232 11.83 -19.56 -24.58
N SER A 233 10.81 -18.73 -24.33
CA SER A 233 10.86 -17.76 -23.22
C SER A 233 10.91 -18.48 -21.88
N ASN A 234 11.94 -18.20 -21.08
CA ASN A 234 12.09 -18.75 -19.73
C ASN A 234 10.93 -18.30 -18.83
N ARG A 235 10.66 -19.14 -17.84
CA ARG A 235 9.54 -19.00 -16.90
C ARG A 235 10.06 -19.01 -15.47
N GLY A 236 9.37 -18.30 -14.58
CA GLY A 236 9.59 -18.44 -13.14
C GLY A 236 9.03 -19.77 -12.61
N PRO A 237 8.77 -19.88 -11.30
CA PRO A 237 9.06 -18.87 -10.28
C PRO A 237 10.55 -18.68 -10.03
N VAL A 238 10.91 -17.66 -9.25
CA VAL A 238 12.16 -17.69 -8.47
C VAL A 238 12.01 -18.75 -7.36
N ASN A 239 13.10 -19.27 -6.81
CA ASN A 239 13.05 -20.33 -5.80
C ASN A 239 12.23 -19.95 -4.55
N ASP A 240 12.30 -18.69 -4.14
CA ASP A 240 11.47 -18.16 -3.04
C ASP A 240 9.99 -17.98 -3.39
N GLY A 241 9.58 -18.31 -4.62
CA GLY A 241 8.19 -18.31 -5.08
C GLY A 241 7.72 -17.05 -5.80
N ARG A 242 8.59 -16.03 -5.90
CA ARG A 242 8.26 -14.76 -6.55
C ARG A 242 7.84 -14.91 -8.02
N ILE A 243 6.95 -14.00 -8.41
CA ILE A 243 6.44 -13.86 -9.77
C ILE A 243 7.54 -13.25 -10.64
N LYS A 244 8.07 -14.08 -11.54
CA LYS A 244 8.90 -13.65 -12.65
C LYS A 244 8.58 -14.49 -13.89
N PRO A 245 8.73 -13.96 -15.12
CA PRO A 245 9.11 -12.57 -15.47
C PRO A 245 8.08 -11.55 -14.94
N ASP A 246 8.42 -10.25 -14.91
CA ASP A 246 7.45 -9.23 -14.43
C ASP A 246 6.35 -9.00 -15.47
N PHE A 247 6.69 -9.04 -16.76
CA PHE A 247 5.74 -8.95 -17.86
C PHE A 247 6.32 -9.57 -19.13
N ALA A 248 5.44 -9.84 -20.09
CA ALA A 248 5.81 -10.16 -21.44
C ALA A 248 5.70 -8.94 -22.37
N VAL A 249 6.51 -8.92 -23.41
CA VAL A 249 6.38 -7.96 -24.50
C VAL A 249 6.19 -8.76 -25.76
N ALA A 250 5.44 -8.20 -26.70
CA ALA A 250 5.43 -8.67 -28.09
C ALA A 250 6.87 -9.06 -28.44
N GLY A 251 7.11 -10.34 -28.73
CA GLY A 251 8.35 -10.85 -29.30
C GLY A 251 8.14 -11.08 -30.79
N PRO A 252 9.14 -11.46 -31.59
CA PRO A 252 8.86 -11.91 -32.94
C PRO A 252 8.35 -13.36 -32.94
N GLY A 253 8.22 -14.04 -31.80
CA GLY A 253 7.79 -15.44 -31.75
C GLY A 253 8.77 -16.36 -32.47
N ASN A 254 8.26 -17.19 -33.40
CA ASN A 254 9.05 -17.97 -34.36
C ASN A 254 9.44 -17.16 -35.61
N SER A 255 8.99 -15.91 -35.72
CA SER A 255 9.39 -14.98 -36.76
C SER A 255 10.68 -14.26 -36.36
N TYR A 256 11.26 -13.54 -37.31
CA TYR A 256 12.37 -12.64 -37.06
C TYR A 256 11.93 -11.18 -37.20
N LEU A 257 12.46 -10.33 -36.33
CA LEU A 257 12.27 -8.88 -36.33
C LEU A 257 13.35 -8.23 -37.21
N LEU A 258 12.98 -7.34 -38.13
CA LEU A 258 13.94 -6.60 -38.96
C LEU A 258 14.52 -5.39 -38.21
N SER A 259 15.83 -5.32 -38.05
CA SER A 259 16.54 -4.18 -37.46
C SER A 259 17.94 -4.01 -38.08
N THR A 260 18.74 -3.08 -37.58
CA THR A 260 20.06 -2.71 -38.10
C THR A 260 21.12 -3.81 -37.92
N GLY A 261 21.97 -3.99 -38.93
CA GLY A 261 23.15 -4.88 -38.91
C GLY A 261 24.46 -4.13 -38.62
N ALA A 262 25.53 -4.89 -38.41
CA ALA A 262 26.82 -4.38 -37.93
C ALA A 262 27.99 -4.51 -38.92
N HIS A 263 27.78 -4.93 -40.16
CA HIS A 263 28.81 -5.12 -41.18
C HIS A 263 28.84 -3.99 -42.23
N ALA A 264 27.71 -3.32 -42.49
CA ALA A 264 27.64 -2.14 -43.36
C ALA A 264 26.74 -1.03 -42.78
N ASP A 265 26.88 0.20 -43.27
CA ASP A 265 26.15 1.36 -42.74
C ASP A 265 24.68 1.42 -43.17
N ASP A 266 24.27 0.59 -44.12
CA ASP A 266 22.89 0.42 -44.60
C ASP A 266 22.38 -1.02 -44.42
N GLU A 267 23.07 -1.82 -43.61
CA GLU A 267 22.73 -3.23 -43.40
C GLU A 267 21.51 -3.41 -42.50
N TYR A 268 20.60 -4.32 -42.87
CA TYR A 268 19.53 -4.77 -42.00
C TYR A 268 19.60 -6.28 -41.84
N ILE A 269 19.47 -6.74 -40.60
CA ILE A 269 19.42 -8.16 -40.24
C ILE A 269 18.10 -8.47 -39.56
N VAL A 270 17.79 -9.76 -39.49
CA VAL A 270 16.60 -10.25 -38.80
C VAL A 270 17.02 -11.12 -37.62
N SER A 271 16.46 -10.86 -36.43
CA SER A 271 16.76 -11.63 -35.20
C SER A 271 15.56 -11.62 -34.24
N GLY A 272 15.64 -12.35 -33.13
CA GLY A 272 14.55 -12.49 -32.16
C GLY A 272 15.00 -12.91 -30.77
N GLY A 273 14.06 -13.34 -29.94
CA GLY A 273 14.31 -13.71 -28.55
C GLY A 273 13.82 -12.68 -27.54
N THR A 274 13.89 -13.04 -26.25
CA THR A 274 13.61 -12.13 -25.11
C THR A 274 14.41 -10.84 -25.18
N THR A 275 15.61 -10.87 -25.76
CA THR A 275 16.45 -9.71 -26.07
C THR A 275 15.72 -8.62 -26.86
N SER A 276 15.02 -8.98 -27.94
CA SER A 276 14.24 -8.04 -28.75
C SER A 276 12.97 -7.54 -28.06
N ALA A 277 12.43 -8.34 -27.13
CA ALA A 277 11.30 -7.97 -26.29
C ALA A 277 11.73 -6.92 -25.25
N THR A 278 12.89 -7.11 -24.61
CA THR A 278 13.53 -6.15 -23.70
C THR A 278 13.86 -4.83 -24.38
N ALA A 279 14.43 -4.87 -25.59
CA ALA A 279 14.71 -3.67 -26.40
C ALA A 279 13.43 -2.86 -26.69
N ARG A 280 12.29 -3.51 -26.86
CA ARG A 280 11.00 -2.82 -27.03
C ARG A 280 10.43 -2.28 -25.73
N ALA A 281 10.57 -3.02 -24.62
CA ALA A 281 10.22 -2.51 -23.30
C ALA A 281 11.02 -1.24 -22.95
N ILE A 282 12.34 -1.22 -23.21
CA ILE A 282 13.15 -0.03 -22.90
C ILE A 282 12.84 1.13 -23.84
N GLY A 283 12.55 0.86 -25.12
CA GLY A 283 12.05 1.87 -26.05
C GLY A 283 10.73 2.49 -25.57
N SER A 284 9.82 1.66 -25.05
CA SER A 284 8.58 2.12 -24.41
C SER A 284 8.86 2.98 -23.18
N ALA A 285 9.76 2.54 -22.31
CA ALA A 285 10.19 3.27 -21.13
C ALA A 285 10.81 4.64 -21.48
N ALA A 286 11.54 4.73 -22.59
CA ALA A 286 12.11 6.00 -23.05
C ALA A 286 11.01 7.00 -23.46
N LEU A 287 9.96 6.55 -24.15
CA LEU A 287 8.80 7.39 -24.48
C LEU A 287 8.03 7.82 -23.22
N ILE A 288 7.82 6.89 -22.29
CA ILE A 288 7.18 7.18 -20.99
C ILE A 288 7.99 8.22 -20.21
N LEU A 289 9.32 8.10 -20.17
CA LEU A 289 10.19 9.05 -19.48
C LEU A 289 10.21 10.44 -20.15
N GLU A 290 10.22 10.50 -21.48
CA GLU A 290 10.06 11.77 -22.21
C GLU A 290 8.75 12.44 -21.82
N PHE A 291 7.64 11.68 -21.80
CA PHE A 291 6.35 12.20 -21.44
C PHE A 291 6.28 12.63 -19.96
N TYR A 292 6.81 11.82 -19.06
CA TYR A 292 6.92 12.14 -17.63
C TYR A 292 7.67 13.46 -17.41
N LYS A 293 8.78 13.67 -18.14
CA LYS A 293 9.53 14.93 -18.13
C LYS A 293 8.72 16.10 -18.67
N LYS A 294 7.97 15.91 -19.75
CA LYS A 294 7.10 16.96 -20.33
C LYS A 294 6.05 17.44 -19.33
N ILE A 295 5.45 16.56 -18.54
CA ILE A 295 4.35 16.91 -17.63
C ILE A 295 4.78 17.27 -16.20
N THR A 296 5.93 16.77 -15.74
CA THR A 296 6.40 17.01 -14.35
C THR A 296 7.65 17.90 -14.27
N GLY A 297 8.39 18.07 -15.36
CA GLY A 297 9.71 18.70 -15.37
C GLY A 297 10.84 17.79 -14.89
N ASN A 298 10.55 16.61 -14.34
CA ASN A 298 11.56 15.68 -13.84
C ASN A 298 12.10 14.78 -14.96
N ASP A 299 13.41 14.76 -15.14
CA ASP A 299 14.09 13.96 -16.16
C ASP A 299 14.44 12.54 -15.70
N LYS A 300 14.02 12.16 -14.48
CA LYS A 300 14.19 10.82 -13.90
C LYS A 300 12.88 10.35 -13.28
N ILE A 301 12.56 9.08 -13.51
CA ILE A 301 11.41 8.40 -12.91
C ILE A 301 11.91 7.32 -11.94
N ARG A 302 11.30 7.24 -10.75
CA ARG A 302 11.65 6.22 -9.75
C ARG A 302 11.25 4.83 -10.26
N HIS A 303 12.04 3.81 -9.90
CA HIS A 303 11.92 2.43 -10.36
C HIS A 303 10.53 1.85 -10.11
N ASP A 304 10.07 1.98 -8.88
CA ASP A 304 8.76 1.52 -8.43
C ASP A 304 7.61 2.21 -9.18
N ILE A 305 7.71 3.51 -9.51
CA ILE A 305 6.71 4.23 -10.31
C ILE A 305 6.61 3.62 -11.71
N LEU A 306 7.75 3.46 -12.40
CA LEU A 306 7.75 2.93 -13.76
C LEU A 306 7.29 1.45 -13.79
N LYS A 307 7.69 0.66 -12.78
CA LYS A 307 7.26 -0.74 -12.63
C LYS A 307 5.78 -0.86 -12.31
N ALA A 308 5.25 -0.05 -11.39
CA ALA A 308 3.82 -0.01 -11.09
C ALA A 308 3.00 0.40 -12.31
N LEU A 309 3.47 1.36 -13.13
CA LEU A 309 2.83 1.74 -14.38
C LEU A 309 2.74 0.58 -15.37
N PHE A 310 3.86 -0.09 -15.64
CA PHE A 310 3.88 -1.23 -16.57
C PHE A 310 2.96 -2.37 -16.09
N VAL A 311 3.00 -2.70 -14.80
CA VAL A 311 2.19 -3.78 -14.23
C VAL A 311 0.70 -3.42 -14.19
N ASN A 312 0.34 -2.20 -13.78
CA ASN A 312 -1.06 -1.81 -13.68
C ASN A 312 -1.73 -1.69 -15.05
N THR A 313 -1.01 -1.18 -16.04
CA THR A 313 -1.52 -1.01 -17.41
C THR A 313 -1.35 -2.25 -18.29
N ALA A 314 -0.69 -3.30 -17.79
CA ALA A 314 -0.56 -4.55 -18.52
C ALA A 314 -1.93 -5.17 -18.82
N THR A 315 -2.02 -5.75 -20.01
CA THR A 315 -3.14 -6.59 -20.41
C THR A 315 -2.90 -8.00 -19.89
N ASP A 316 -3.81 -8.51 -19.05
CA ASP A 316 -3.73 -9.86 -18.51
C ASP A 316 -3.76 -10.91 -19.64
N ARG A 317 -2.88 -11.90 -19.58
CA ARG A 317 -2.69 -12.94 -20.61
C ARG A 317 -2.29 -14.25 -19.95
N GLY A 318 -2.69 -15.35 -20.56
CA GLY A 318 -2.42 -16.68 -20.02
C GLY A 318 -3.52 -17.06 -19.04
N ARG A 319 -3.13 -17.44 -17.83
CA ARG A 319 -4.09 -17.76 -16.76
C ARG A 319 -4.70 -16.48 -16.22
N LYS A 320 -5.82 -16.57 -15.51
CA LYS A 320 -6.44 -15.39 -14.90
C LYS A 320 -5.52 -14.84 -13.79
N GLY A 321 -5.23 -13.55 -13.86
CA GLY A 321 -4.30 -12.90 -12.94
C GLY A 321 -2.84 -13.21 -13.28
N PRO A 322 -1.88 -12.74 -12.48
CA PRO A 322 -0.47 -12.95 -12.80
C PRO A 322 -0.09 -14.44 -12.79
N ASP A 323 0.87 -14.81 -13.63
CA ASP A 323 1.39 -16.18 -13.70
C ASP A 323 2.91 -16.21 -13.95
N TYR A 324 3.53 -17.38 -13.76
CA TYR A 324 4.98 -17.57 -13.93
C TYR A 324 5.45 -17.59 -15.41
N ILE A 325 4.56 -17.27 -16.36
CA ILE A 325 4.81 -17.32 -17.81
C ILE A 325 4.80 -15.90 -18.39
N PHE A 326 3.70 -15.18 -18.19
CA PHE A 326 3.47 -13.82 -18.66
C PHE A 326 3.77 -12.77 -17.58
N GLY A 327 4.02 -13.17 -16.33
CA GLY A 327 4.10 -12.23 -15.23
C GLY A 327 2.73 -11.59 -15.00
N PHE A 328 2.69 -10.26 -14.97
CA PHE A 328 1.45 -9.49 -14.87
C PHE A 328 0.76 -9.23 -16.22
N GLY A 329 1.22 -9.87 -17.30
CA GLY A 329 0.62 -9.79 -18.63
C GLY A 329 1.52 -9.09 -19.66
N THR A 330 0.93 -8.55 -20.73
CA THR A 330 1.65 -7.81 -21.78
C THR A 330 1.60 -6.29 -21.57
N ILE A 331 2.75 -5.62 -21.71
CA ILE A 331 2.82 -4.16 -21.48
C ILE A 331 1.92 -3.36 -22.43
N ASN A 332 1.38 -2.24 -21.94
CA ASN A 332 0.65 -1.27 -22.75
C ASN A 332 1.20 0.16 -22.51
N PRO A 333 2.26 0.55 -23.24
CA PRO A 333 2.90 1.86 -23.12
C PRO A 333 1.96 3.05 -23.30
N LYS A 334 0.96 2.93 -24.18
CA LYS A 334 -0.03 4.00 -24.40
C LYS A 334 -0.86 4.22 -23.15
N ASP A 335 -1.44 3.16 -22.59
CA ASP A 335 -2.24 3.27 -21.37
C ASP A 335 -1.37 3.76 -20.19
N ALA A 336 -0.07 3.42 -20.15
CA ALA A 336 0.86 3.96 -19.16
C ALA A 336 1.06 5.49 -19.30
N VAL A 337 1.21 5.99 -20.53
CA VAL A 337 1.27 7.43 -20.83
C VAL A 337 -0.06 8.12 -20.48
N ASP A 338 -1.20 7.53 -20.81
CA ASP A 338 -2.52 8.06 -20.44
C ASP A 338 -2.71 8.14 -18.93
N THR A 339 -2.25 7.11 -18.21
CA THR A 339 -2.27 7.07 -16.75
C THR A 339 -1.42 8.20 -16.16
N LEU A 340 -0.23 8.47 -16.71
CA LEU A 340 0.59 9.61 -16.33
C LEU A 340 -0.07 10.95 -16.65
N TRP A 341 -0.80 11.06 -17.76
CA TRP A 341 -1.46 12.29 -18.18
C TRP A 341 -2.42 12.82 -17.10
N THR A 342 -3.00 11.93 -16.30
CA THR A 342 -3.90 12.29 -15.18
C THR A 342 -3.25 13.19 -14.11
N ILE A 343 -1.91 13.22 -14.04
CA ILE A 343 -1.17 14.17 -13.18
C ILE A 343 -1.53 15.62 -13.53
N VAL A 344 -1.67 15.93 -14.82
CA VAL A 344 -2.05 17.27 -15.31
C VAL A 344 -3.43 17.67 -14.80
N SER A 345 -4.33 16.69 -14.63
CA SER A 345 -5.70 16.88 -14.13
C SER A 345 -5.80 17.04 -12.60
N LYS A 346 -4.67 17.05 -11.87
CA LYS A 346 -4.60 17.11 -10.39
C LYS A 346 -5.37 16.01 -9.65
N LYS A 347 -5.69 14.90 -10.33
CA LYS A 347 -6.24 13.67 -9.77
C LYS A 347 -5.36 12.50 -10.23
N PRO A 348 -4.10 12.45 -9.78
CA PRO A 348 -3.12 11.54 -10.35
C PRO A 348 -3.44 10.10 -10.01
N LEU A 349 -3.51 9.25 -11.04
CA LEU A 349 -3.65 7.80 -10.88
C LEU A 349 -2.35 7.12 -10.41
N VAL A 350 -1.24 7.83 -10.53
CA VAL A 350 0.10 7.45 -10.06
C VAL A 350 0.44 8.25 -8.82
N GLN A 351 0.68 7.57 -7.70
CA GLN A 351 1.00 8.20 -6.43
C GLN A 351 2.21 7.55 -5.80
N THR A 352 2.88 8.29 -4.93
CA THR A 352 3.98 7.80 -4.12
C THR A 352 3.63 7.98 -2.65
N GLY A 353 4.05 7.04 -1.82
CA GLY A 353 3.94 7.14 -0.38
C GLY A 353 5.19 6.60 0.30
N ASN A 354 5.18 6.71 1.62
CA ASN A 354 6.16 6.14 2.53
C ASN A 354 5.37 5.56 3.70
N VAL A 355 5.77 4.40 4.21
CA VAL A 355 5.14 3.78 5.38
C VAL A 355 6.21 3.31 6.37
N ALA A 356 6.08 3.72 7.63
CA ALA A 356 6.94 3.26 8.72
C ALA A 356 6.31 2.07 9.47
N LYS A 357 7.09 1.41 10.32
CA LYS A 357 6.62 0.25 11.07
C LYS A 357 5.39 0.58 11.92
N GLY A 358 4.32 -0.18 11.74
CA GLY A 358 3.06 0.01 12.46
C GLY A 358 2.08 0.95 11.75
N GLU A 359 2.57 1.82 10.85
CA GLU A 359 1.73 2.76 10.11
C GLU A 359 0.90 2.08 9.02
N VAL A 360 -0.27 2.67 8.76
CA VAL A 360 -1.14 2.32 7.65
C VAL A 360 -1.41 3.60 6.85
N ARG A 361 -1.36 3.52 5.53
CA ARG A 361 -1.76 4.59 4.62
C ARG A 361 -3.10 4.22 4.03
N GLU A 362 -4.07 5.11 4.20
CA GLU A 362 -5.43 4.91 3.70
C GLU A 362 -5.70 5.84 2.52
N TYR A 363 -6.42 5.30 1.53
CA TYR A 363 -6.83 5.99 0.33
C TYR A 363 -8.30 5.72 0.07
N GLU A 364 -9.02 6.74 -0.39
CA GLU A 364 -10.41 6.64 -0.82
C GLU A 364 -10.48 6.61 -2.34
N ILE A 365 -11.13 5.59 -2.90
CA ILE A 365 -11.39 5.46 -4.34
C ILE A 365 -12.91 5.56 -4.55
N ASP A 366 -13.35 6.63 -5.19
CA ASP A 366 -14.76 6.84 -5.53
C ASP A 366 -15.02 6.48 -7.01
N LEU A 367 -15.63 5.30 -7.22
CA LEU A 367 -16.05 4.83 -8.54
C LEU A 367 -17.39 5.46 -8.93
N GLN A 368 -17.38 6.29 -9.97
CA GLN A 368 -18.59 6.96 -10.46
C GLN A 368 -19.52 6.00 -11.24
N ASN A 369 -18.97 4.95 -11.83
CA ASN A 369 -19.68 3.94 -12.61
C ASN A 369 -19.08 2.56 -12.32
N ASP A 370 -19.84 1.51 -12.64
CA ASP A 370 -19.34 0.14 -12.58
C ASP A 370 -18.17 -0.01 -13.56
N ALA A 371 -17.04 -0.51 -13.07
CA ALA A 371 -15.80 -0.60 -13.83
C ALA A 371 -14.85 -1.67 -13.25
N THR A 372 -13.81 -2.05 -13.98
CA THR A 372 -12.73 -2.85 -13.37
C THR A 372 -11.86 -1.94 -12.50
N LEU A 373 -11.84 -2.19 -11.20
CA LEU A 373 -10.94 -1.52 -10.26
C LEU A 373 -9.65 -2.33 -10.12
N LYS A 374 -8.55 -1.76 -10.60
CA LYS A 374 -7.20 -2.28 -10.42
C LYS A 374 -6.34 -1.34 -9.57
N ALA A 375 -5.58 -1.90 -8.64
CA ALA A 375 -4.56 -1.21 -7.84
C ALA A 375 -3.26 -2.02 -7.86
N THR A 376 -2.12 -1.35 -8.03
CA THR A 376 -0.79 -1.96 -8.04
C THR A 376 0.14 -1.18 -7.12
N LEU A 377 0.68 -1.87 -6.11
CA LEU A 377 1.67 -1.39 -5.18
C LEU A 377 3.04 -1.96 -5.58
N VAL A 378 4.06 -1.11 -5.68
CA VAL A 378 5.45 -1.52 -5.91
C VAL A 378 6.37 -0.77 -4.97
N TRP A 379 7.39 -1.43 -4.46
CA TRP A 379 8.48 -0.79 -3.72
C TRP A 379 9.84 -1.33 -4.14
N VAL A 380 10.85 -0.46 -4.00
CA VAL A 380 12.25 -0.86 -4.18
C VAL A 380 12.73 -1.47 -2.86
N ASP A 381 12.79 -2.79 -2.79
CA ASP A 381 13.10 -3.54 -1.56
C ASP A 381 14.62 -3.65 -1.35
N PRO A 382 15.16 -3.55 -0.12
CA PRO A 382 16.59 -3.79 0.13
C PRO A 382 17.02 -5.19 -0.30
N GLU A 383 18.31 -5.41 -0.52
CA GLU A 383 18.81 -6.71 -0.94
C GLU A 383 18.56 -7.82 0.11
N GLY A 384 17.99 -8.93 -0.34
CA GLY A 384 17.78 -10.12 0.49
C GLY A 384 19.03 -10.96 0.69
N PRO A 385 18.99 -11.98 1.56
CA PRO A 385 20.06 -12.98 1.63
C PRO A 385 20.11 -13.78 0.31
N ALA A 386 21.31 -13.90 -0.27
CA ALA A 386 21.52 -14.72 -1.47
C ALA A 386 21.37 -16.21 -1.15
N GLU A 387 20.80 -16.94 -2.10
CA GLU A 387 20.73 -18.38 -2.10
C GLU A 387 22.03 -18.99 -2.64
N ILE A 388 22.35 -20.20 -2.17
CA ILE A 388 23.51 -20.96 -2.64
C ILE A 388 23.04 -21.90 -3.75
N PRO A 389 23.64 -21.84 -4.96
CA PRO A 389 23.33 -22.74 -6.07
C PRO A 389 23.42 -24.23 -5.69
N ASN A 390 22.71 -25.10 -6.44
CA ASN A 390 22.64 -26.56 -6.20
C ASN A 390 22.11 -27.00 -4.82
N ARG A 391 21.43 -26.13 -4.07
CA ARG A 391 20.75 -26.53 -2.82
C ARG A 391 19.27 -26.77 -3.05
N PRO A 392 18.64 -27.66 -2.24
CA PRO A 392 17.20 -27.80 -2.26
C PRO A 392 16.51 -26.47 -2.00
N ASP A 393 15.47 -26.23 -2.79
CA ASP A 393 14.61 -25.06 -2.65
C ASP A 393 13.93 -25.07 -1.28
N THR A 394 14.18 -24.03 -0.48
CA THR A 394 13.62 -23.92 0.88
C THR A 394 12.40 -23.01 0.96
N ARG A 395 11.95 -22.45 -0.17
CA ARG A 395 10.86 -21.46 -0.25
C ARG A 395 11.03 -20.27 0.71
N LYS A 396 12.26 -19.95 1.10
CA LYS A 396 12.52 -18.85 2.04
C LYS A 396 12.45 -17.52 1.30
N PRO A 397 11.56 -16.59 1.69
CA PRO A 397 11.44 -15.28 1.03
C PRO A 397 12.78 -14.53 1.00
N THR A 398 13.15 -14.00 -0.17
CA THR A 398 14.23 -13.02 -0.28
C THR A 398 13.76 -11.59 -0.01
N LEU A 399 12.43 -11.39 0.10
CA LEU A 399 11.79 -10.14 0.51
C LEU A 399 12.28 -9.70 1.90
N VAL A 400 12.63 -8.42 2.03
CA VAL A 400 13.19 -7.85 3.26
C VAL A 400 12.16 -6.98 3.98
N ASN A 401 11.58 -6.03 3.26
CA ASN A 401 10.46 -5.23 3.69
C ASN A 401 9.19 -5.77 3.05
N ASP A 402 8.28 -6.22 3.91
CA ASP A 402 6.97 -6.77 3.55
C ASP A 402 5.93 -5.67 3.72
N LEU A 403 5.39 -5.20 2.59
CA LEU A 403 4.27 -4.28 2.55
C LEU A 403 3.02 -5.03 2.12
N ASP A 404 1.92 -4.80 2.84
CA ASP A 404 0.60 -5.38 2.54
C ASP A 404 -0.34 -4.30 2.02
N MET A 405 -1.02 -4.57 0.91
CA MET A 405 -2.13 -3.80 0.36
C MET A 405 -3.44 -4.58 0.48
N TRP A 406 -4.54 -3.89 0.79
CA TRP A 406 -5.88 -4.45 0.64
C TRP A 406 -6.89 -3.36 0.30
N ILE A 407 -8.05 -3.78 -0.21
CA ILE A 407 -9.19 -2.88 -0.42
C ILE A 407 -10.36 -3.38 0.42
N GLU A 408 -11.08 -2.47 1.07
CA GLU A 408 -12.31 -2.75 1.80
C GLU A 408 -13.51 -2.04 1.20
N ARG A 409 -14.65 -2.72 1.21
CA ARG A 409 -15.96 -2.15 0.91
C ARG A 409 -17.06 -2.98 1.57
N ASP A 410 -18.00 -2.34 2.26
CA ASP A 410 -19.19 -2.99 2.81
C ASP A 410 -18.89 -4.23 3.69
N GLY A 411 -17.74 -4.23 4.39
CA GLY A 411 -17.25 -5.35 5.21
C GLY A 411 -16.54 -6.46 4.44
N GLU A 412 -16.45 -6.38 3.11
CA GLU A 412 -15.66 -7.27 2.26
C GLU A 412 -14.22 -6.76 2.12
N VAL A 413 -13.26 -7.69 2.18
CA VAL A 413 -11.82 -7.42 1.99
C VAL A 413 -11.34 -8.07 0.70
N PHE A 414 -10.71 -7.28 -0.16
CA PHE A 414 -10.08 -7.72 -1.40
C PHE A 414 -8.57 -7.76 -1.23
N TYR A 415 -8.00 -8.96 -1.35
CA TYR A 415 -6.57 -9.21 -1.19
C TYR A 415 -5.82 -9.14 -2.53
N PRO A 416 -4.50 -8.91 -2.51
CA PRO A 416 -3.68 -8.93 -3.70
C PRO A 416 -3.53 -10.37 -4.21
N PHE A 417 -3.17 -10.49 -5.49
CA PHE A 417 -2.87 -11.78 -6.07
C PHE A 417 -1.63 -12.43 -5.43
N SER A 418 -1.72 -13.74 -5.24
CA SER A 418 -0.65 -14.63 -4.81
C SER A 418 -0.69 -15.93 -5.63
N LEU A 419 0.48 -16.50 -5.91
CA LEU A 419 0.64 -17.79 -6.59
C LEU A 419 1.12 -18.87 -5.61
N ASP A 420 0.80 -20.13 -5.94
CA ASP A 420 1.32 -21.28 -5.22
C ASP A 420 2.61 -21.78 -5.90
N PRO A 421 3.80 -21.59 -5.32
CA PRO A 421 5.05 -22.01 -5.95
C PRO A 421 5.25 -23.53 -5.95
N ASN A 422 4.40 -24.30 -5.26
CA ASN A 422 4.40 -25.76 -5.30
C ASN A 422 3.46 -26.32 -6.37
N ASP A 423 2.55 -25.50 -6.90
CA ASP A 423 1.70 -25.80 -8.04
C ASP A 423 1.77 -24.66 -9.06
N VAL A 424 2.90 -24.61 -9.78
CA VAL A 424 3.25 -23.55 -10.74
C VAL A 424 2.29 -23.43 -11.92
N GLU A 425 1.34 -24.37 -12.05
CA GLU A 425 0.33 -24.36 -13.10
C GLU A 425 -1.03 -23.81 -12.66
N LYS A 426 -1.21 -23.55 -11.37
CA LYS A 426 -2.44 -23.02 -10.79
C LYS A 426 -2.63 -21.54 -11.13
N GLU A 427 -3.88 -21.11 -11.21
CA GLU A 427 -4.24 -19.68 -11.34
C GLU A 427 -3.90 -18.92 -10.05
N ALA A 428 -3.66 -17.61 -10.18
CA ALA A 428 -3.48 -16.75 -9.03
C ALA A 428 -4.73 -16.70 -8.14
N THR A 429 -4.50 -16.66 -6.83
CA THR A 429 -5.56 -16.52 -5.82
C THR A 429 -5.50 -15.13 -5.18
N ALA A 430 -6.63 -14.64 -4.68
CA ALA A 430 -6.74 -13.33 -4.03
C ALA A 430 -7.45 -13.48 -2.68
N VAL A 431 -6.92 -14.37 -1.82
CA VAL A 431 -7.55 -14.76 -0.54
C VAL A 431 -6.68 -14.47 0.68
N THR A 432 -5.44 -14.03 0.47
CA THR A 432 -4.46 -13.71 1.51
C THR A 432 -3.46 -12.70 0.97
N PHE A 433 -2.76 -12.01 1.87
CA PHE A 433 -1.63 -11.15 1.52
C PHE A 433 -0.52 -11.91 0.80
N ASN A 434 0.16 -11.23 -0.13
CA ASN A 434 1.36 -11.73 -0.75
C ASN A 434 2.53 -11.55 0.22
N LYS A 435 3.43 -12.53 0.31
CA LYS A 435 4.53 -12.54 1.29
C LYS A 435 5.91 -12.70 0.68
N VAL A 436 5.99 -12.69 -0.65
CA VAL A 436 7.23 -12.96 -1.38
C VAL A 436 7.55 -11.86 -2.39
N ASP A 437 6.54 -11.25 -3.00
CA ASP A 437 6.72 -10.25 -4.06
C ASP A 437 6.82 -8.82 -3.51
N ASN A 438 7.69 -8.00 -4.11
CA ASN A 438 7.71 -6.54 -3.91
C ASN A 438 6.79 -5.79 -4.89
N VAL A 439 5.84 -6.52 -5.46
CA VAL A 439 4.80 -6.06 -6.39
C VAL A 439 3.50 -6.74 -5.99
N GLU A 440 2.54 -5.95 -5.51
CA GLU A 440 1.19 -6.45 -5.20
C GLU A 440 0.17 -5.86 -6.16
N GLN A 441 -0.76 -6.67 -6.66
CA GLN A 441 -1.85 -6.21 -7.52
C GLN A 441 -3.20 -6.77 -7.05
N ILE A 442 -4.18 -5.88 -6.90
CA ILE A 442 -5.58 -6.22 -6.67
C ILE A 442 -6.36 -5.89 -7.94
N VAL A 443 -7.22 -6.80 -8.38
CA VAL A 443 -8.16 -6.59 -9.50
C VAL A 443 -9.56 -7.02 -9.07
N ILE A 444 -10.47 -6.05 -9.01
CA ILE A 444 -11.91 -6.27 -8.79
C ILE A 444 -12.60 -6.08 -10.14
N GLN A 445 -12.98 -7.20 -10.77
CA GLN A 445 -13.69 -7.18 -12.05
C GLN A 445 -15.14 -6.73 -11.83
N ASN A 446 -15.65 -5.85 -12.71
CA ASN A 446 -17.01 -5.31 -12.60
C ASN A 446 -17.33 -4.73 -11.21
N ALA A 447 -16.35 -4.04 -10.60
CA ALA A 447 -16.52 -3.36 -9.33
C ALA A 447 -17.69 -2.37 -9.42
N PRO A 448 -18.74 -2.51 -8.61
CA PRO A 448 -19.88 -1.60 -8.66
C PRO A 448 -19.45 -0.17 -8.33
N LYS A 449 -20.19 0.83 -8.83
CA LYS A 449 -20.00 2.22 -8.40
C LYS A 449 -20.10 2.37 -6.88
N GLY A 450 -19.38 3.34 -6.32
CA GLY A 450 -19.32 3.61 -4.88
C GLY A 450 -17.90 3.81 -4.37
N VAL A 451 -17.82 3.96 -3.04
CA VAL A 451 -16.56 4.27 -2.34
C VAL A 451 -15.88 2.99 -1.88
N TYR A 452 -14.59 2.88 -2.17
CA TYR A 452 -13.68 1.83 -1.72
C TYR A 452 -12.58 2.45 -0.87
N LYS A 453 -12.15 1.75 0.18
CA LYS A 453 -11.00 2.13 0.99
C LYS A 453 -9.82 1.23 0.64
N LEU A 454 -8.73 1.81 0.16
CA LEU A 454 -7.48 1.09 -0.09
C LEU A 454 -6.50 1.38 1.04
N PHE A 455 -5.86 0.35 1.55
CA PHE A 455 -4.88 0.46 2.61
C PHE A 455 -3.52 -0.06 2.14
N VAL A 456 -2.45 0.55 2.64
CA VAL A 456 -1.06 0.09 2.49
C VAL A 456 -0.40 0.08 3.86
N LYS A 457 0.14 -1.05 4.30
CA LYS A 457 0.74 -1.22 5.61
C LYS A 457 2.14 -1.80 5.52
N ALA A 458 3.02 -1.36 6.41
CA ALA A 458 4.27 -2.03 6.71
C ALA A 458 4.04 -3.26 7.61
N ALA A 459 3.87 -4.45 7.01
CA ALA A 459 3.66 -5.69 7.76
C ALA A 459 4.92 -6.10 8.53
N SER A 460 6.09 -6.01 7.88
CA SER A 460 7.39 -6.19 8.51
C SER A 460 8.43 -5.35 7.79
N LEU A 461 9.16 -4.51 8.51
CA LEU A 461 10.31 -3.77 7.96
C LEU A 461 11.61 -4.17 8.66
N LYS A 462 12.70 -4.20 7.89
CA LYS A 462 14.08 -4.20 8.39
C LYS A 462 14.74 -2.82 8.25
N THR A 463 14.06 -1.88 7.60
CA THR A 463 14.42 -0.46 7.53
C THR A 463 13.45 0.38 8.40
N PRO A 464 13.77 1.65 8.72
CA PRO A 464 12.86 2.51 9.48
C PRO A 464 11.51 2.74 8.79
N SER A 465 11.54 2.88 7.47
CA SER A 465 10.38 3.07 6.61
C SER A 465 10.66 2.49 5.22
N GLN A 466 9.61 2.34 4.41
CA GLN A 466 9.72 1.95 3.01
C GLN A 466 8.89 2.91 2.13
N ASP A 467 9.56 3.47 1.12
CA ASP A 467 8.89 4.21 0.05
C ASP A 467 8.21 3.24 -0.92
N TYR A 468 7.06 3.62 -1.46
CA TYR A 468 6.33 2.86 -2.46
C TYR A 468 5.69 3.75 -3.53
N ALA A 469 5.35 3.14 -4.65
CA ALA A 469 4.47 3.68 -5.68
C ALA A 469 3.16 2.91 -5.72
N LEU A 470 2.05 3.63 -5.90
CA LEU A 470 0.70 3.10 -6.04
C LEU A 470 0.11 3.61 -7.36
N VAL A 471 -0.26 2.68 -8.25
CA VAL A 471 -0.96 2.99 -9.49
C VAL A 471 -2.34 2.38 -9.46
N THR A 472 -3.35 3.17 -9.81
CA THR A 472 -4.77 2.80 -9.72
C THR A 472 -5.51 3.18 -11.00
N THR A 473 -6.64 2.52 -11.25
CA THR A 473 -7.53 2.83 -12.40
C THR A 473 -8.41 4.05 -12.16
N ASN A 474 -8.59 4.44 -10.90
CA ASN A 474 -9.34 5.59 -10.45
C ASN A 474 -8.55 6.34 -9.38
N TYR A 475 -8.76 7.65 -9.26
CA TYR A 475 -7.99 8.46 -8.31
C TYR A 475 -8.21 7.96 -6.88
N ALA A 476 -7.17 7.38 -6.31
CA ALA A 476 -7.13 6.98 -4.91
C ALA A 476 -6.74 8.19 -4.07
N LYS A 477 -7.71 8.99 -3.66
CA LYS A 477 -7.47 10.19 -2.86
C LYS A 477 -6.81 9.77 -1.54
N PRO A 478 -5.58 10.20 -1.24
CA PRO A 478 -4.97 9.93 0.05
C PRO A 478 -5.86 10.53 1.12
N LEU A 479 -6.30 9.70 2.06
CA LEU A 479 -6.87 10.22 3.28
C LEU A 479 -5.71 10.70 4.15
N LYS A 480 -5.97 11.63 5.09
CA LYS A 480 -4.95 12.00 6.07
C LYS A 480 -4.38 10.71 6.63
N VAL A 481 -3.05 10.65 6.73
CA VAL A 481 -2.34 9.48 7.26
C VAL A 481 -3.06 9.07 8.53
N VAL A 482 -3.68 7.90 8.53
CA VAL A 482 -4.07 7.25 9.77
C VAL A 482 -2.76 6.71 10.31
N GLU A 483 -2.01 7.59 10.97
CA GLU A 483 -0.90 7.16 11.81
C GLU A 483 -1.56 6.16 12.76
N ASN A 484 -1.14 4.90 12.70
CA ASN A 484 -1.42 3.98 13.80
C ASN A 484 -0.51 4.43 14.94
N GLY A 485 -0.93 5.53 15.55
CA GLY A 485 -0.16 6.51 16.30
C GLY A 485 -0.85 7.86 16.17
N ASP A 486 -2.18 7.92 16.41
CA ASP A 486 -2.91 9.18 16.36
C ASP A 486 -2.24 10.19 17.33
N SER A 487 -1.74 11.33 16.83
CA SER A 487 -1.04 12.28 17.70
C SER A 487 -1.96 12.84 18.79
N GLU A 488 -1.44 13.03 20.01
CA GLU A 488 -2.16 13.70 21.11
C GLU A 488 -2.69 15.08 20.73
N GLU A 489 -2.03 15.75 19.77
CA GLU A 489 -2.48 17.02 19.21
C GLU A 489 -3.84 16.88 18.51
N GLU A 490 -4.04 15.82 17.72
CA GLU A 490 -5.34 15.54 17.09
C GLU A 490 -6.37 15.12 18.13
N PHE A 491 -5.98 14.41 19.19
CA PHE A 491 -6.88 14.14 20.31
C PHE A 491 -7.45 15.43 20.89
N ILE A 492 -6.59 16.42 21.16
CA ILE A 492 -6.98 17.71 21.73
C ILE A 492 -7.83 18.52 20.75
N LYS A 493 -7.43 18.60 19.47
CA LYS A 493 -8.20 19.33 18.44
C LYS A 493 -9.65 18.86 18.36
N ARG A 494 -9.90 17.55 18.53
CA ARG A 494 -11.27 17.01 18.54
C ARG A 494 -12.16 17.66 19.60
N TYR A 495 -11.64 18.06 20.76
CA TYR A 495 -12.44 18.73 21.79
C TYR A 495 -12.82 20.15 21.35
N TYR A 496 -11.89 20.91 20.79
CA TYR A 496 -12.17 22.26 20.27
C TYR A 496 -13.16 22.21 19.10
N GLU A 497 -12.93 21.34 18.14
CA GLU A 497 -13.76 21.22 16.94
C GLU A 497 -15.17 20.71 17.28
N ASN A 498 -15.27 19.63 18.06
CA ASN A 498 -16.55 18.96 18.27
C ASN A 498 -17.34 19.52 19.46
N ILE A 499 -16.69 20.10 20.49
CA ILE A 499 -17.39 20.70 21.64
C ILE A 499 -17.54 22.21 21.42
N LEU A 500 -16.46 22.91 21.10
CA LEU A 500 -16.45 24.38 21.02
C LEU A 500 -16.81 24.93 19.63
N ASN A 501 -16.78 24.09 18.58
CA ASN A 501 -17.02 24.46 17.18
C ASN A 501 -16.02 25.52 16.66
N ARG A 502 -14.76 25.44 17.09
CA ARG A 502 -13.66 26.27 16.60
C ARG A 502 -12.35 25.51 16.57
N ASP A 503 -11.37 26.05 15.86
CA ASP A 503 -10.01 25.52 15.90
C ASP A 503 -9.30 25.92 17.20
N ALA A 504 -8.37 25.05 17.63
CA ALA A 504 -7.44 25.34 18.73
C ALA A 504 -6.24 26.14 18.21
N SER A 505 -5.79 27.12 18.99
CA SER A 505 -4.49 27.76 18.79
C SER A 505 -3.34 26.81 19.21
N LYS A 506 -2.12 27.12 18.76
CA LYS A 506 -0.95 26.29 19.11
C LYS A 506 -0.66 26.30 20.61
N ASP A 507 -0.78 27.45 21.27
CA ASP A 507 -0.57 27.59 22.72
C ASP A 507 -1.62 26.78 23.52
N GLU A 508 -2.87 26.74 23.05
CA GLU A 508 -3.93 25.93 23.62
C GLU A 508 -3.64 24.43 23.51
N ILE A 509 -3.16 23.98 22.35
CA ILE A 509 -2.74 22.58 22.14
C ILE A 509 -1.58 22.25 23.08
N ASP A 510 -0.54 23.05 23.08
CA ASP A 510 0.68 22.78 23.85
C ASP A 510 0.41 22.80 25.37
N PHE A 511 -0.52 23.64 25.83
CA PHE A 511 -1.00 23.62 27.22
C PHE A 511 -1.62 22.27 27.58
N TRP A 512 -2.59 21.79 26.81
CA TRP A 512 -3.27 20.52 27.10
C TRP A 512 -2.35 19.32 26.99
N LYS A 513 -1.47 19.30 25.97
CA LYS A 513 -0.44 18.28 25.82
C LYS A 513 0.41 18.18 27.08
N SER A 514 0.88 19.32 27.61
CA SER A 514 1.70 19.32 28.82
C SER A 514 1.02 18.67 30.03
N LYS A 515 -0.32 18.77 30.14
CA LYS A 515 -1.10 18.16 31.23
C LYS A 515 -1.34 16.67 31.04
N LEU A 516 -1.53 16.22 29.80
CA LEU A 516 -1.68 14.81 29.46
C LEU A 516 -0.33 14.09 29.58
N ASP A 517 0.74 14.69 29.05
CA ASP A 517 2.12 14.18 29.13
C ASP A 517 2.61 14.02 30.57
N SER A 518 2.34 15.02 31.42
CA SER A 518 2.71 14.99 32.83
C SER A 518 1.79 14.10 33.68
N LYS A 519 0.72 13.57 33.08
CA LYS A 519 -0.35 12.81 33.75
C LYS A 519 -1.02 13.58 34.88
N GLU A 520 -0.96 14.90 34.84
CA GLU A 520 -1.75 15.77 35.72
C GLU A 520 -3.25 15.67 35.41
N MET A 521 -3.59 15.28 34.18
CA MET A 521 -4.96 15.03 33.73
C MET A 521 -5.02 13.79 32.84
N THR A 522 -6.18 13.16 32.84
CA THR A 522 -6.54 12.06 31.94
C THR A 522 -7.41 12.58 30.79
N ALA A 523 -7.68 11.72 29.80
CA ALA A 523 -8.63 12.05 28.73
C ALA A 523 -10.05 12.35 29.26
N LEU A 524 -10.46 11.65 30.32
CA LEU A 524 -11.75 11.86 30.96
C LEU A 524 -11.80 13.21 31.70
N ASP A 525 -10.71 13.61 32.37
CA ASP A 525 -10.61 14.95 32.98
C ASP A 525 -10.71 16.05 31.93
N LEU A 526 -10.08 15.85 30.77
CA LEU A 526 -10.16 16.77 29.64
C LEU A 526 -11.60 16.89 29.13
N ALA A 527 -12.31 15.76 28.98
CA ALA A 527 -13.72 15.77 28.59
C ALA A 527 -14.60 16.51 29.58
N GLU A 528 -14.45 16.22 30.86
CA GLU A 528 -15.18 16.92 31.91
C GLU A 528 -14.91 18.42 31.84
N PHE A 529 -13.66 18.84 31.70
CA PHE A 529 -13.29 20.25 31.60
C PHE A 529 -13.99 20.94 30.44
N PHE A 530 -13.95 20.36 29.23
CA PHE A 530 -14.53 20.99 28.05
C PHE A 530 -16.06 21.07 28.12
N PHE A 531 -16.74 20.00 28.54
CA PHE A 531 -18.19 19.99 28.70
C PHE A 531 -18.67 20.88 29.87
N ASN A 532 -17.79 21.23 30.80
CA ASN A 532 -18.10 22.18 31.88
C ASN A 532 -17.54 23.59 31.68
N SER A 533 -16.83 23.84 30.58
CA SER A 533 -16.23 25.14 30.30
C SER A 533 -17.29 26.25 30.12
N PRO A 534 -17.01 27.49 30.55
CA PRO A 534 -17.90 28.63 30.28
C PRO A 534 -18.20 28.81 28.79
N GLU A 535 -17.20 28.53 27.94
CA GLU A 535 -17.32 28.59 26.48
C GLU A 535 -18.37 27.60 25.96
N TYR A 536 -18.32 26.33 26.40
CA TYR A 536 -19.35 25.37 26.02
C TYR A 536 -20.72 25.70 26.62
N LYS A 537 -20.79 26.02 27.92
CA LYS A 537 -22.06 26.34 28.61
C LYS A 537 -22.80 27.52 27.93
N SER A 538 -22.08 28.46 27.32
CA SER A 538 -22.66 29.58 26.57
C SER A 538 -23.41 29.18 25.27
N GLN A 539 -23.14 27.99 24.71
CA GLN A 539 -23.80 27.52 23.48
C GLN A 539 -25.26 27.11 23.69
N ASN A 540 -25.65 26.83 24.93
CA ASN A 540 -27.01 26.43 25.33
C ASN A 540 -27.59 25.29 24.47
N ASP A 541 -26.80 24.25 24.23
CA ASP A 541 -27.18 23.10 23.40
C ASP A 541 -28.43 22.37 23.96
N SER A 542 -29.25 21.85 23.05
CA SER A 542 -30.32 20.90 23.39
C SER A 542 -29.70 19.58 23.89
N LEU A 543 -30.50 18.73 24.56
CA LEU A 543 -30.03 17.40 25.00
C LEU A 543 -29.56 16.54 23.82
N ASP A 544 -30.25 16.62 22.67
CA ASP A 544 -29.87 15.95 21.42
C ASP A 544 -28.49 16.38 20.92
N LYS A 545 -28.25 17.69 20.84
CA LYS A 545 -26.98 18.23 20.36
C LYS A 545 -25.85 17.95 21.34
N PHE A 546 -26.10 18.07 22.64
CA PHE A 546 -25.14 17.67 23.67
C PHE A 546 -24.76 16.19 23.54
N LEU A 547 -25.74 15.29 23.42
CA LEU A 547 -25.46 13.85 23.30
C LEU A 547 -24.64 13.52 22.05
N LYS A 548 -24.95 14.14 20.91
CA LYS A 548 -24.16 13.97 19.68
C LYS A 548 -22.70 14.41 19.86
N LYS A 549 -22.46 15.50 20.59
CA LYS A 549 -21.08 15.94 20.94
C LYS A 549 -20.39 14.94 21.86
N VAL A 550 -21.08 14.38 22.84
CA VAL A 550 -20.53 13.31 23.72
C VAL A 550 -20.11 12.10 22.88
N TYR A 551 -20.98 11.61 21.99
CA TYR A 551 -20.64 10.50 21.07
C TYR A 551 -19.44 10.81 20.17
N LYS A 552 -19.41 12.01 19.57
CA LYS A 552 -18.31 12.42 18.69
C LYS A 552 -16.97 12.49 19.42
N VAL A 553 -16.94 13.01 20.64
CA VAL A 553 -15.71 13.23 21.39
C VAL A 553 -15.26 11.96 22.12
N MET A 554 -16.19 11.25 22.76
CA MET A 554 -15.88 10.08 23.57
C MET A 554 -15.80 8.79 22.74
N LEU A 555 -16.51 8.67 21.62
CA LEU A 555 -16.57 7.41 20.87
C LEU A 555 -16.16 7.56 19.40
N ASN A 556 -15.87 8.78 18.94
CA ASN A 556 -15.47 9.08 17.57
C ASN A 556 -16.47 8.61 16.49
N ARG A 557 -17.77 8.60 16.81
CA ARG A 557 -18.85 8.25 15.89
C ARG A 557 -20.12 9.02 16.18
N ASP A 558 -21.09 8.92 15.27
CA ASP A 558 -22.48 9.32 15.58
C ASP A 558 -23.16 8.22 16.42
N PRO A 559 -24.14 8.58 17.25
CA PRO A 559 -24.97 7.58 17.90
C PRO A 559 -25.78 6.80 16.86
N ASP A 560 -25.90 5.49 17.06
CA ASP A 560 -26.95 4.71 16.41
C ASP A 560 -28.31 5.06 17.03
N LYS A 561 -29.40 4.69 16.34
CA LYS A 561 -30.76 5.07 16.74
C LYS A 561 -31.13 4.56 18.13
N GLU A 562 -30.75 3.33 18.47
CA GLU A 562 -31.10 2.70 19.75
C GLU A 562 -30.33 3.35 20.90
N GLY A 563 -29.03 3.60 20.73
CA GLY A 563 -28.20 4.31 21.69
C GLY A 563 -28.65 5.76 21.90
N GLU A 564 -28.99 6.47 20.82
CA GLU A 564 -29.54 7.83 20.91
C GLU A 564 -30.83 7.86 21.72
N GLU A 565 -31.78 6.96 21.43
CA GLU A 565 -33.05 6.86 22.15
C GLU A 565 -32.84 6.50 23.63
N TYR A 566 -31.96 5.53 23.92
CA TYR A 566 -31.63 5.10 25.28
C TYR A 566 -31.08 6.26 26.14
N TRP A 567 -30.03 6.93 25.67
CA TRP A 567 -29.39 8.00 26.44
C TRP A 567 -30.24 9.26 26.53
N LEU A 568 -30.98 9.61 25.48
CA LEU A 568 -31.89 10.76 25.54
C LEU A 568 -33.04 10.52 26.50
N ASN A 569 -33.57 9.30 26.60
CA ASN A 569 -34.61 8.99 27.58
C ASN A 569 -34.05 9.18 29.01
N ARG A 570 -32.85 8.66 29.28
CA ARG A 570 -32.19 8.78 30.58
C ARG A 570 -31.88 10.23 30.97
N LEU A 571 -31.48 11.07 30.00
CA LEU A 571 -31.27 12.49 30.23
C LEU A 571 -32.58 13.26 30.48
N LYS A 572 -33.68 12.88 29.80
CA LYS A 572 -34.99 13.53 29.94
C LYS A 572 -35.70 13.16 31.24
N ASN A 573 -35.58 11.91 31.68
CA ASN A 573 -36.22 11.41 32.89
C ASN A 573 -35.36 11.61 34.16
N GLY A 574 -34.13 12.13 34.01
CA GLY A 574 -33.24 12.49 35.12
C GLY A 574 -32.45 11.34 35.72
N THR A 575 -32.41 10.17 35.07
CA THR A 575 -31.64 9.00 35.54
C THR A 575 -30.17 9.03 35.15
N THR A 576 -29.79 9.97 34.30
CA THR A 576 -28.42 10.46 34.17
C THR A 576 -28.46 11.98 33.95
N THR A 577 -27.34 12.64 34.12
CA THR A 577 -27.20 14.09 33.89
C THR A 577 -26.10 14.36 32.88
N ARG A 578 -25.98 15.63 32.46
CA ARG A 578 -24.87 16.05 31.59
C ARG A 578 -23.50 15.74 32.17
N ASP A 579 -23.35 15.75 33.49
CA ASP A 579 -22.08 15.41 34.13
C ASP A 579 -21.88 13.90 34.25
N LEU A 580 -22.91 13.16 34.69
CA LEU A 580 -22.78 11.72 34.93
C LEU A 580 -22.57 10.92 33.64
N ILE A 581 -23.20 11.34 32.54
CA ILE A 581 -23.06 10.65 31.27
C ILE A 581 -21.62 10.68 30.73
N ILE A 582 -20.84 11.73 31.05
CA ILE A 582 -19.42 11.79 30.66
C ILE A 582 -18.62 10.67 31.31
N TYR A 583 -18.90 10.36 32.58
CA TYR A 583 -18.30 9.21 33.28
C TYR A 583 -18.82 7.87 32.76
N GLU A 584 -20.12 7.78 32.44
CA GLU A 584 -20.70 6.55 31.88
C GLU A 584 -20.07 6.19 30.54
N PHE A 585 -19.79 7.18 29.68
CA PHE A 585 -19.03 6.99 28.43
C PHE A 585 -17.54 6.81 28.71
N GLY A 586 -16.98 7.59 29.63
CA GLY A 586 -15.56 7.55 29.99
C GLY A 586 -15.08 6.21 30.53
N PHE A 587 -15.96 5.45 31.19
CA PHE A 587 -15.63 4.10 31.68
C PHE A 587 -15.96 2.98 30.68
N SER A 588 -16.47 3.30 29.49
CA SER A 588 -16.73 2.31 28.43
C SER A 588 -15.43 1.79 27.82
N ASP A 589 -15.47 0.55 27.30
CA ASP A 589 -14.31 -0.01 26.58
C ASP A 589 -14.04 0.76 25.28
N GLU A 590 -15.07 1.26 24.61
CA GLU A 590 -14.93 2.06 23.39
C GLU A 590 -14.14 3.37 23.62
N PHE A 591 -14.34 4.06 24.76
CA PHE A 591 -13.52 5.22 25.11
C PHE A 591 -12.08 4.84 25.46
N LYS A 592 -11.86 3.69 26.12
CA LYS A 592 -10.51 3.19 26.41
C LYS A 592 -9.76 2.87 25.12
N ASP A 593 -10.40 2.13 24.21
CA ASP A 593 -9.86 1.76 22.90
C ASP A 593 -9.52 3.03 22.09
N LEU A 594 -10.41 4.03 22.15
CA LEU A 594 -10.15 5.33 21.55
C LEU A 594 -8.90 5.98 22.17
N CYS A 595 -8.79 6.09 23.49
CA CYS A 595 -7.64 6.72 24.14
C CYS A 595 -6.32 5.94 23.88
N GLU A 596 -6.38 4.61 23.86
CA GLU A 596 -5.24 3.75 23.53
C GLU A 596 -4.71 4.04 22.12
N LYS A 597 -5.60 4.30 21.16
CA LYS A 597 -5.23 4.70 19.80
C LYS A 597 -4.37 5.98 19.75
N TYR A 598 -4.59 6.91 20.68
CA TYR A 598 -3.84 8.16 20.81
C TYR A 598 -2.69 8.09 21.83
N GLY A 599 -2.48 6.95 22.50
CA GLY A 599 -1.47 6.80 23.55
C GLY A 599 -1.76 7.59 24.83
N ILE A 600 -3.01 8.00 25.07
CA ILE A 600 -3.40 8.84 26.21
C ILE A 600 -4.04 7.98 27.30
N GLU A 601 -3.76 8.32 28.56
CA GLU A 601 -4.39 7.66 29.70
C GLU A 601 -5.89 8.01 29.78
N PRO A 602 -6.82 7.04 29.64
CA PRO A 602 -8.25 7.33 29.54
C PRO A 602 -8.82 7.93 30.82
N PHE A 603 -8.46 7.35 31.97
CA PHE A 603 -8.87 7.75 33.32
C PHE A 603 -7.97 7.08 34.35
N ASN A 604 -8.06 7.50 35.61
CA ASN A 604 -7.30 6.96 36.74
C ASN A 604 -8.21 6.65 37.96
N THR A 605 -7.60 6.27 39.09
CA THR A 605 -8.32 5.97 40.34
C THR A 605 -9.15 7.15 40.86
N ASP A 606 -8.65 8.38 40.70
CA ASP A 606 -9.36 9.57 41.17
C ASP A 606 -10.64 9.82 40.40
N ASN A 607 -10.67 9.54 39.09
CA ASN A 607 -11.89 9.64 38.28
C ASN A 607 -13.01 8.73 38.78
N TYR A 608 -12.69 7.52 39.26
CA TYR A 608 -13.71 6.64 39.83
C TYR A 608 -14.32 7.20 41.12
N LEU A 609 -13.48 7.76 41.98
CA LEU A 609 -13.93 8.40 43.22
C LEU A 609 -14.75 9.66 42.93
N ASP A 610 -14.33 10.46 41.95
CA ASP A 610 -15.09 11.61 41.47
C ASP A 610 -16.48 11.18 40.99
N ALA A 611 -16.55 10.19 40.11
CA ALA A 611 -17.82 9.70 39.57
C ALA A 611 -18.77 9.21 40.67
N PHE A 612 -18.26 8.46 41.65
CA PHE A 612 -19.08 7.95 42.74
C PHE A 612 -19.59 9.06 43.67
N ILE A 613 -18.74 10.00 44.10
CA ILE A 613 -19.17 11.08 45.01
C ILE A 613 -20.06 12.10 44.28
N LYS A 614 -19.73 12.47 43.04
CA LYS A 614 -20.56 13.39 42.24
C LYS A 614 -21.96 12.82 42.00
N ARG A 615 -22.07 11.49 41.83
CA ARG A 615 -23.37 10.80 41.78
C ARG A 615 -24.23 11.08 43.02
N LEU A 616 -23.64 11.09 44.22
CA LEU A 616 -24.40 11.34 45.46
C LEU A 616 -24.90 12.78 45.52
N TYR A 617 -24.06 13.76 45.23
CA TYR A 617 -24.50 15.17 45.16
C TYR A 617 -25.62 15.37 44.13
N ILE A 618 -25.49 14.76 42.96
CA ILE A 618 -26.44 14.95 41.86
C ILE A 618 -27.75 14.22 42.12
N LEU A 619 -27.72 12.93 42.48
CA LEU A 619 -28.94 12.11 42.58
C LEU A 619 -29.64 12.26 43.94
N VAL A 620 -28.89 12.40 45.03
CA VAL A 620 -29.46 12.54 46.38
C VAL A 620 -29.81 14.01 46.64
N LEU A 621 -28.83 14.90 46.54
CA LEU A 621 -29.02 16.31 46.90
C LEU A 621 -29.65 17.13 45.76
N GLY A 622 -29.48 16.73 44.50
CA GLY A 622 -30.09 17.44 43.36
C GLY A 622 -29.37 18.73 43.00
N ARG A 623 -28.05 18.81 43.27
CA ARG A 623 -27.23 19.98 42.97
C ARG A 623 -25.81 19.60 42.54
N GLU A 624 -25.07 20.58 42.04
CA GLU A 624 -23.63 20.43 41.83
C GLU A 624 -22.89 20.26 43.18
N TYR A 625 -21.81 19.50 43.12
CA TYR A 625 -20.90 19.26 44.22
C TYR A 625 -20.13 20.53 44.56
N ASP A 626 -19.79 20.72 45.83
CA ASP A 626 -18.82 21.73 46.21
C ASP A 626 -17.39 21.12 46.15
N PRO A 627 -16.39 21.82 45.58
CA PRO A 627 -15.06 21.23 45.38
C PRO A 627 -14.37 20.79 46.68
N LYS A 628 -14.64 21.46 47.80
CA LYS A 628 -14.05 21.11 49.10
C LYS A 628 -14.63 19.80 49.61
N GLY A 629 -15.96 19.70 49.67
CA GLY A 629 -16.67 18.50 50.11
C GLY A 629 -16.36 17.29 49.24
N LEU A 630 -16.31 17.45 47.92
CA LEU A 630 -15.87 16.39 47.01
C LEU A 630 -14.49 15.84 47.40
N ASN A 631 -13.50 16.72 47.63
CA ASN A 631 -12.16 16.30 48.02
C ASN A 631 -12.12 15.65 49.41
N ASP A 632 -12.87 16.18 50.37
CA ASP A 632 -12.98 15.61 51.72
C ASP A 632 -13.53 14.16 51.65
N TRP A 633 -14.62 13.93 50.92
CA TRP A 633 -15.21 12.60 50.74
C TRP A 633 -14.29 11.63 49.98
N LYS A 634 -13.61 12.10 48.92
CA LYS A 634 -12.61 11.29 48.20
C LYS A 634 -11.50 10.84 49.14
N GLU A 635 -11.00 11.74 49.99
CA GLU A 635 -9.94 11.41 50.94
C GLU A 635 -10.39 10.38 51.98
N PHE A 636 -11.64 10.44 52.44
CA PHE A 636 -12.19 9.42 53.33
C PHE A 636 -12.27 8.04 52.69
N LEU A 637 -12.66 7.95 51.41
CA LEU A 637 -12.64 6.68 50.66
C LEU A 637 -11.20 6.20 50.41
N LYS A 638 -10.30 7.08 49.97
CA LYS A 638 -8.88 6.75 49.72
C LYS A 638 -8.19 6.20 50.97
N THR A 639 -8.43 6.85 52.12
CA THR A 639 -7.83 6.47 53.40
C THR A 639 -8.59 5.35 54.12
N LYS A 640 -9.67 4.85 53.53
CA LYS A 640 -10.59 3.85 54.12
C LYS A 640 -11.10 4.26 55.51
N LYS A 641 -11.22 5.56 55.76
CA LYS A 641 -11.81 6.09 57.00
C LYS A 641 -13.32 5.91 57.02
N GLU A 642 -13.95 5.96 55.84
CA GLU A 642 -15.37 5.69 55.62
C GLU A 642 -15.53 4.67 54.50
N SER A 643 -16.60 3.86 54.56
CA SER A 643 -17.00 2.97 53.47
C SER A 643 -17.96 3.67 52.50
N ALA A 644 -18.12 3.14 51.29
CA ALA A 644 -19.12 3.63 50.35
C ALA A 644 -20.53 3.59 50.96
N SER A 645 -20.84 2.52 51.71
CA SER A 645 -22.11 2.39 52.42
C SER A 645 -22.34 3.50 53.45
N SER A 646 -21.30 3.85 54.22
CA SER A 646 -21.36 4.91 55.23
C SER A 646 -21.63 6.27 54.59
N ILE A 647 -20.87 6.62 53.55
CA ILE A 647 -21.02 7.90 52.86
C ILE A 647 -22.40 8.02 52.21
N VAL A 648 -22.91 6.96 51.57
CA VAL A 648 -24.27 7.00 51.00
C VAL A 648 -25.30 7.34 52.07
N LYS A 649 -25.22 6.72 53.25
CA LYS A 649 -26.12 7.04 54.37
C LYS A 649 -25.97 8.49 54.81
N ASP A 650 -24.75 8.99 54.94
CA ASP A 650 -24.51 10.40 55.32
C ASP A 650 -25.18 11.37 54.37
N PHE A 651 -25.22 11.07 53.07
CA PHE A 651 -25.96 11.87 52.09
C PHE A 651 -27.48 11.78 52.29
N PHE A 652 -28.04 10.57 52.43
CA PHE A 652 -29.49 10.36 52.62
C PHE A 652 -30.03 10.85 53.96
N PHE A 653 -29.20 10.91 55.00
CA PHE A 653 -29.56 11.40 56.33
C PHE A 653 -29.03 12.79 56.64
N SER A 654 -28.42 13.46 55.66
CA SER A 654 -28.03 14.86 55.78
C SER A 654 -29.26 15.74 56.00
N ASP A 655 -29.10 16.80 56.80
CA ASP A 655 -30.13 17.83 56.98
C ASP A 655 -30.59 18.39 55.62
N GLU A 656 -29.67 18.46 54.65
CA GLU A 656 -29.94 18.90 53.30
C GLU A 656 -30.94 17.99 52.59
N PHE A 657 -30.72 16.66 52.56
CA PHE A 657 -31.66 15.74 51.93
C PHE A 657 -33.00 15.71 52.69
N LEU A 658 -32.97 15.66 54.02
CA LEU A 658 -34.18 15.63 54.85
C LEU A 658 -35.05 16.88 54.62
N SER A 659 -34.43 18.04 54.41
CA SER A 659 -35.15 19.29 54.12
C SER A 659 -35.90 19.29 52.78
N LYS A 660 -35.56 18.40 51.84
CA LYS A 660 -36.26 18.25 50.56
C LYS A 660 -37.67 17.68 50.72
N ASN A 661 -37.98 17.06 51.87
CA ASN A 661 -39.29 16.47 52.17
C ASN A 661 -39.83 15.56 51.06
N VAL A 662 -38.95 14.77 50.43
CA VAL A 662 -39.32 13.85 49.36
C VAL A 662 -40.35 12.84 49.86
N ASN A 663 -41.34 12.53 49.02
CA ASN A 663 -42.34 11.51 49.35
C ASN A 663 -41.76 10.08 49.27
N ASN A 664 -42.52 9.06 49.66
CA ASN A 664 -42.03 7.68 49.71
C ASN A 664 -41.63 7.15 48.33
N GLU A 665 -42.41 7.44 47.30
CA GLU A 665 -42.13 7.03 45.92
C GLU A 665 -40.86 7.71 45.39
N GLU A 666 -40.70 9.01 45.62
CA GLU A 666 -39.50 9.77 45.25
C GLU A 666 -38.25 9.24 45.98
N PHE A 667 -38.37 8.95 47.28
CA PHE A 667 -37.30 8.37 48.06
C PHE A 667 -36.82 7.03 47.47
N VAL A 668 -37.76 6.12 47.16
CA VAL A 668 -37.44 4.81 46.55
C VAL A 668 -36.76 4.99 45.20
N LYS A 669 -37.26 5.87 44.33
CA LYS A 669 -36.63 6.16 43.03
C LYS A 669 -35.19 6.67 43.19
N ILE A 670 -34.95 7.60 44.12
CA ILE A 670 -33.61 8.13 44.39
C ILE A 670 -32.69 7.03 44.94
N ALA A 671 -33.18 6.16 45.83
CA ALA A 671 -32.42 5.04 46.38
C ALA A 671 -32.03 4.01 45.29
N TYR A 672 -32.97 3.60 44.45
CA TYR A 672 -32.72 2.69 43.32
C TYR A 672 -31.66 3.26 42.37
N LEU A 673 -31.84 4.51 41.95
CA LEU A 673 -30.88 5.14 41.07
C LEU A 673 -29.52 5.24 41.75
N THR A 674 -29.45 5.81 42.95
CA THR A 674 -28.18 6.08 43.61
C THR A 674 -27.40 4.80 43.95
N ILE A 675 -28.09 3.81 44.53
CA ILE A 675 -27.48 2.62 45.17
C ILE A 675 -27.46 1.41 44.24
N LEU A 676 -28.48 1.22 43.40
CA LEU A 676 -28.56 0.05 42.53
C LEU A 676 -28.16 0.37 41.09
N GLY A 677 -28.08 1.66 40.73
CA GLY A 677 -27.62 2.08 39.41
C GLY A 677 -28.66 1.91 38.29
N ARG A 678 -29.92 1.64 38.64
CA ARG A 678 -31.03 1.40 37.69
C ARG A 678 -32.33 2.04 38.16
N GLU A 679 -33.28 2.15 37.25
CA GLU A 679 -34.66 2.51 37.60
C GLU A 679 -35.34 1.37 38.37
N ALA A 680 -36.19 1.77 39.31
CA ALA A 680 -37.15 0.88 39.93
C ALA A 680 -38.32 0.64 38.97
N THR A 681 -38.84 -0.58 38.91
CA THR A 681 -40.12 -0.82 38.21
C THR A 681 -41.28 -0.23 39.01
N ASP A 682 -42.43 -0.03 38.35
CA ASP A 682 -43.65 0.46 39.02
C ASP A 682 -44.07 -0.47 40.17
N GLU A 683 -43.85 -1.78 40.03
CA GLU A 683 -44.09 -2.76 41.10
C GLU A 683 -43.10 -2.61 42.26
N GLU A 684 -41.81 -2.40 42.00
CA GLU A 684 -40.80 -2.17 43.02
C GLU A 684 -41.09 -0.87 43.81
N ILE A 685 -41.45 0.20 43.10
CA ILE A 685 -41.87 1.48 43.70
C ILE A 685 -43.06 1.26 44.61
N SER A 686 -44.10 0.58 44.11
CA SER A 686 -45.33 0.32 44.85
C SER A 686 -45.06 -0.51 46.10
N TYR A 687 -44.28 -1.58 45.97
CA TYR A 687 -43.91 -2.48 47.06
C TYR A 687 -43.23 -1.75 48.23
N TRP A 688 -42.16 -1.00 47.94
CA TRP A 688 -41.42 -0.30 48.99
C TRP A 688 -42.19 0.90 49.55
N SER A 689 -42.96 1.59 48.71
CA SER A 689 -43.79 2.72 49.16
C SER A 689 -44.92 2.28 50.09
N GLU A 690 -45.51 1.10 49.87
CA GLU A 690 -46.52 0.52 50.75
C GLU A 690 -45.93 0.14 52.11
N LYS A 691 -44.76 -0.53 52.12
CA LYS A 691 -44.02 -0.87 53.36
C LYS A 691 -43.73 0.36 54.22
N LEU A 692 -43.27 1.46 53.59
CA LEU A 692 -43.04 2.74 54.25
C LEU A 692 -44.33 3.36 54.78
N SER A 693 -45.43 3.27 54.03
CA SER A 693 -46.72 3.87 54.42
C SER A 693 -47.39 3.12 55.57
N ASN A 694 -47.19 1.80 55.65
CA ASN A 694 -47.69 0.94 56.72
C ASN A 694 -46.79 0.92 57.97
N ASN A 695 -45.64 1.62 57.94
CA ASN A 695 -44.58 1.54 58.96
C ASN A 695 -44.07 0.11 59.21
N GLU A 696 -44.04 -0.73 58.18
CA GLU A 696 -43.48 -2.08 58.24
C GLU A 696 -41.96 -2.08 58.11
N GLU A 697 -41.41 -1.12 57.35
CA GLU A 697 -39.98 -0.85 57.18
C GLU A 697 -39.75 0.66 57.29
N SER A 698 -38.62 1.08 57.86
CA SER A 698 -38.18 2.48 57.82
C SER A 698 -37.36 2.78 56.57
N ARG A 699 -37.16 4.07 56.26
CA ARG A 699 -36.23 4.50 55.19
C ARG A 699 -34.81 4.00 55.45
N GLU A 700 -34.40 3.90 56.71
CA GLU A 700 -33.09 3.37 57.08
C GLU A 700 -32.98 1.87 56.81
N ASP A 701 -34.03 1.10 57.11
CA ASP A 701 -34.07 -0.35 56.85
C ASP A 701 -33.93 -0.64 55.35
N ILE A 702 -34.67 0.10 54.51
CA ILE A 702 -34.59 -0.04 53.04
C ILE A 702 -33.18 0.31 52.53
N LEU A 703 -32.56 1.39 53.03
CA LEU A 703 -31.19 1.73 52.63
C LEU A 703 -30.19 0.65 53.08
N ASN A 704 -30.35 0.10 54.27
CA ASN A 704 -29.50 -0.99 54.77
C ASN A 704 -29.59 -2.24 53.88
N ASP A 705 -30.80 -2.59 53.45
CA ASP A 705 -31.03 -3.72 52.56
C ASP A 705 -30.36 -3.48 51.19
N PHE A 706 -30.52 -2.29 50.62
CA PHE A 706 -29.92 -1.97 49.32
C PHE A 706 -28.40 -1.90 49.41
N LEU A 707 -27.84 -1.30 50.46
CA LEU A 707 -26.40 -1.24 50.70
C LEU A 707 -25.80 -2.62 51.00
N SER A 708 -26.59 -3.56 51.50
CA SER A 708 -26.14 -4.93 51.75
C SER A 708 -26.30 -5.84 50.52
N SER A 709 -27.02 -5.38 49.50
CA SER A 709 -27.32 -6.15 48.28
C SER A 709 -26.08 -6.47 47.44
N GLU A 710 -26.19 -7.52 46.62
CA GLU A 710 -25.18 -7.83 45.61
C GLU A 710 -25.15 -6.78 44.49
N GLU A 711 -26.28 -6.14 44.20
CA GLU A 711 -26.36 -5.04 43.21
C GLU A 711 -25.50 -3.85 43.63
N PHE A 712 -25.59 -3.39 44.89
CA PHE A 712 -24.72 -2.30 45.37
C PHE A 712 -23.24 -2.71 45.38
N LYS A 713 -22.95 -3.97 45.74
CA LYS A 713 -21.59 -4.52 45.70
C LYS A 713 -21.01 -4.48 44.28
N GLU A 714 -21.79 -4.84 43.27
CA GLU A 714 -21.37 -4.73 41.87
C GLU A 714 -21.27 -3.27 41.41
N LEU A 715 -22.15 -2.37 41.89
CA LEU A 715 -22.05 -0.93 41.61
C LEU A 715 -20.73 -0.35 42.14
N VAL A 716 -20.38 -0.53 43.42
CA VAL A 716 -19.14 0.05 43.99
C VAL A 716 -17.89 -0.57 43.37
N LYS A 717 -17.96 -1.84 42.97
CA LYS A 717 -16.89 -2.53 42.24
C LYS A 717 -16.64 -1.93 40.85
N LYS A 718 -17.68 -1.41 40.17
CA LYS A 718 -17.52 -0.61 38.93
C LYS A 718 -16.68 0.63 39.17
N TYR A 719 -16.81 1.25 40.36
CA TYR A 719 -16.01 2.40 40.79
C TYR A 719 -14.70 2.01 41.51
N LYS A 720 -14.33 0.73 41.56
CA LYS A 720 -13.12 0.27 42.29
C LYS A 720 -13.09 0.68 43.77
N ILE A 721 -14.25 0.84 44.40
CA ILE A 721 -14.41 1.19 45.81
C ILE A 721 -14.82 -0.06 46.60
N GLU A 722 -14.33 -0.18 47.84
CA GLU A 722 -14.78 -1.20 48.79
C GLU A 722 -16.14 -0.79 49.40
N ARG A 723 -17.07 -1.76 49.45
CA ARG A 723 -18.45 -1.57 49.91
C ARG A 723 -18.55 -1.01 51.33
#